data_AF-A0A3C1RU50-F1
#
_entry.id   AF-A0A3C1RU50-F1
#
_cell.length_a   1.000
_cell.length_b   1.000
_cell.length_c   1.000
_cell.angle_alpha   90.00
_cell.angle_beta   90.00
_cell.angle_gamma   90.00
#
_symmetry.space_group_name_H-M   'P 1'
#
loop_
_entity.id
_entity.type
_entity.pdbx_description
1 polymer ?
#
loop_
_entity_poly.entity_id
_entity_poly.type
_entity_poly.pdbx_seq_one_letter_code
_entity_poly.pdbx_strand_id
1 'polypeptide(L)'
;MDYLKWNNLIAAHFFNEERAGYNVYLYVTEELINNLGSNYQVDCQDFIRAIKRGPSCFSERYDNIFSTALHLKDLDKYKSKKLKYPGYIGYLSFLVLAASHDDFASKNYRKRLNFLLGENEKRQHPDFPRMLELWGDLENWANQEKGGEWGSFHKITILKHPHVNLIYGQTLLTEQEIKVLPTIFNAANVLPNSSISHQKLADSLIEKGNKILNRRTIRLLESGINNEFCQALLNIVLEELVKWDGTGEFLSENGTLIYRYLLGISAKWDRTAQYLKLKIRCKIGKNFPENGLSFDDKSFCEPDSENWSTPISIDLSQYWQTGFELKSSDQKFQFKLYPSKVRLLISGSGEGLSGLIEDSQLLPNIPFYLIVHQSGSHHIEQWGKSDCKGFEKVTINRGLPPGWNFYKADAALRDTLKDQYPILAFPTTTKLNMIGGIRLEKGNEFFAFAPPKFILESSNESTTVQGYSNEILLNLEDQNGIYTLPLNAPTNQTIEIKVYEGDKTIASRSWQLIDHFEHQELAKIQYFDAVGNLTLESRGVAGGYFHNYKPPAFQDNSVVATNIDQNIILIGRKPGHIANPSEQFNWQPIWQISLGSLSVKFCGNSEADSQPQNYICTDLEKLRDWKKVLWKEKNKVISVERGKRELWEQYTKFAKKIKAKKPKLSEKLNRQSKTIDSPENCIQPGYPDQLLYVISVKQTMLWQKFKQIVNCLYFQDDEQKGQQHLIIRSLLESLGHCDFDFTDNNKVYACPPVLVRLPNLTVPQAILSGLRFPDTLQRLSQVCRSMNPHIYLEVTPQPGKYKLLPQRVLIQTETEHELEEIATHFNFYYSAIPTAWSLVNFSDSLEKYLPAFEEQGELNWDKKIFDPQNFEFKTNPSLESNIHLTEYSHPKTKVRSYYFWRDQQSVKVDKTWGIYAVLQELKQNVLRYDPDNALMAIPTGATLPKLLERALTLCSGYIPEYRQLSGSQIRFKVFRDVPDLIANKLAEKLCQTLQIQSLDL
;
A
#
# COMPACT_ATOMS: atom_id res chain seq x y z
N MET A 1 41.93 13.61 20.47
CA MET A 1 40.74 12.81 20.88
C MET A 1 41.20 11.54 21.62
N ASP A 2 40.39 10.96 22.51
CA ASP A 2 40.76 9.69 23.18
C ASP A 2 40.63 8.48 22.24
N TYR A 3 41.28 7.37 22.59
CA TYR A 3 41.31 6.17 21.75
C TYR A 3 39.92 5.54 21.54
N LEU A 4 39.09 5.43 22.59
CA LEU A 4 37.79 4.75 22.46
C LEU A 4 36.82 5.54 21.58
N LYS A 5 36.90 6.88 21.58
CA LYS A 5 36.17 7.72 20.63
C LYS A 5 36.63 7.47 19.19
N TRP A 6 37.93 7.42 18.94
CA TRP A 6 38.47 7.04 17.62
C TRP A 6 38.00 5.64 17.20
N ASN A 7 38.10 4.65 18.08
CA ASN A 7 37.64 3.29 17.83
C ASN A 7 36.16 3.24 17.43
N ASN A 8 35.29 3.90 18.19
CA ASN A 8 33.86 3.90 17.93
C ASN A 8 33.50 4.69 16.67
N LEU A 9 34.21 5.77 16.38
CA LEU A 9 34.00 6.58 15.18
C LEU A 9 34.34 5.79 13.91
N ILE A 10 35.48 5.10 13.91
CA ILE A 10 35.88 4.23 12.81
C ILE A 10 34.94 3.02 12.71
N ALA A 11 34.62 2.39 13.84
CA ALA A 11 33.71 1.25 13.87
C ALA A 11 32.31 1.62 13.35
N ALA A 12 31.76 2.77 13.72
CA ALA A 12 30.46 3.22 13.24
C ALA A 12 30.45 3.56 11.74
N HIS A 13 31.59 3.98 11.18
CA HIS A 13 31.72 4.19 9.74
C HIS A 13 31.65 2.87 8.95
N PHE A 14 32.35 1.84 9.43
CA PHE A 14 32.44 0.55 8.73
C PHE A 14 31.30 -0.42 9.07
N PHE A 15 30.83 -0.40 10.32
CA PHE A 15 29.80 -1.30 10.85
C PHE A 15 28.58 -0.48 11.30
N ASN A 16 27.57 -0.41 10.44
CA ASN A 16 26.30 0.28 10.69
C ASN A 16 25.15 -0.39 9.94
N GLU A 17 23.92 0.02 10.24
CA GLU A 17 22.70 -0.57 9.67
C GLU A 17 22.62 -0.46 8.13
N GLU A 18 23.22 0.57 7.53
CA GLU A 18 23.25 0.69 6.06
C GLU A 18 24.16 -0.37 5.41
N ARG A 19 25.06 -0.99 6.19
CA ARG A 19 25.93 -2.08 5.76
C ARG A 19 25.36 -3.46 6.04
N ALA A 20 24.14 -3.59 6.56
CA ALA A 20 23.49 -4.88 6.80
C ALA A 20 23.56 -5.79 5.57
N GLY A 21 24.12 -6.99 5.73
CA GLY A 21 24.30 -7.97 4.63
C GLY A 21 25.38 -7.63 3.59
N TYR A 22 26.08 -6.50 3.70
CA TYR A 22 27.23 -6.16 2.87
C TYR A 22 28.53 -6.64 3.50
N ASN A 23 29.56 -6.89 2.67
CA ASN A 23 30.88 -7.23 3.17
C ASN A 23 31.60 -5.94 3.54
N VAL A 24 32.12 -5.91 4.76
CA VAL A 24 32.86 -4.77 5.30
C VAL A 24 34.34 -4.99 5.06
N TYR A 25 34.95 -4.10 4.30
CA TYR A 25 36.39 -4.02 4.10
C TYR A 25 36.93 -2.88 4.96
N LEU A 26 37.84 -3.18 5.89
CA LEU A 26 38.45 -2.17 6.77
C LEU A 26 39.51 -1.35 6.04
N TYR A 27 39.14 -0.70 4.92
CA TYR A 27 40.05 0.08 4.09
C TYR A 27 40.30 1.47 4.69
N VAL A 28 41.43 1.61 5.40
CA VAL A 28 41.77 2.84 6.11
C VAL A 28 42.90 3.60 5.42
N THR A 29 42.63 4.87 5.10
CA THR A 29 43.59 5.83 4.53
C THR A 29 43.74 7.04 5.44
N GLU A 30 44.81 7.82 5.24
CA GLU A 30 45.01 9.09 5.93
C GLU A 30 43.85 10.07 5.65
N GLU A 31 43.38 10.11 4.40
CA GLU A 31 42.22 10.91 3.99
C GLU A 31 40.94 10.52 4.76
N LEU A 32 40.64 9.22 4.88
CA LEU A 32 39.46 8.76 5.63
C LEU A 32 39.54 9.18 7.10
N ILE A 33 40.69 9.00 7.74
CA ILE A 33 40.88 9.37 9.15
C ILE A 33 40.72 10.88 9.35
N ASN A 34 41.27 11.69 8.44
CA ASN A 34 41.10 13.14 8.46
C ASN A 34 39.63 13.55 8.27
N ASN A 35 38.92 12.90 7.35
CA ASN A 35 37.49 13.15 7.12
C ASN A 35 36.64 12.83 8.35
N LEU A 36 36.86 11.67 8.99
CA LEU A 36 36.16 11.30 10.22
C LEU A 36 36.48 12.26 11.37
N GLY A 37 37.75 12.69 11.49
CA GLY A 37 38.22 13.59 12.55
C GLY A 37 37.81 15.06 12.39
N SER A 38 37.40 15.48 11.19
CA SER A 38 37.11 16.89 10.85
C SER A 38 36.10 17.56 11.79
N ASN A 39 34.99 16.88 12.10
CA ASN A 39 33.95 17.36 13.02
C ASN A 39 34.46 17.58 14.46
N TYR A 40 35.57 16.94 14.82
CA TYR A 40 36.22 17.04 16.12
C TYR A 40 37.52 17.87 16.06
N GLN A 41 37.83 18.50 14.91
CA GLN A 41 39.05 19.28 14.68
C GLN A 41 40.34 18.49 14.98
N VAL A 42 40.34 17.19 14.66
CA VAL A 42 41.50 16.29 14.83
C VAL A 42 41.82 15.61 13.51
N ASP A 43 43.07 15.17 13.38
CA ASP A 43 43.62 14.60 12.15
C ASP A 43 44.23 13.21 12.38
N CYS A 44 44.85 12.66 11.33
CA CYS A 44 45.53 11.38 11.36
C CYS A 44 46.69 11.34 12.37
N GLN A 45 47.36 12.47 12.66
CA GLN A 45 48.39 12.50 13.68
C GLN A 45 47.81 12.36 15.09
N ASP A 46 46.66 12.98 15.37
CA ASP A 46 45.94 12.77 16.63
C ASP A 46 45.50 11.31 16.78
N PHE A 47 45.01 10.68 15.71
CA PHE A 47 44.69 9.25 15.70
C PHE A 47 45.91 8.39 16.04
N ILE A 48 47.05 8.59 15.37
CA ILE A 48 48.30 7.86 15.65
C ILE A 48 48.76 8.09 17.09
N ARG A 49 48.60 9.30 17.62
CA ARG A 49 48.92 9.62 19.02
C ARG A 49 47.99 8.87 19.99
N ALA A 50 46.71 8.76 19.67
CA ALA A 50 45.73 8.00 20.45
C ALA A 50 46.04 6.49 20.43
N ILE A 51 46.47 5.93 19.29
CA ILE A 51 46.94 4.54 19.16
C ILE A 51 48.13 4.27 20.08
N LYS A 52 49.15 5.14 20.04
CA LYS A 52 50.34 5.03 20.89
C LYS A 52 50.04 5.17 22.37
N ARG A 53 49.10 6.05 22.74
CA ARG A 53 48.69 6.29 24.13
C ARG A 53 47.84 5.15 24.69
N GLY A 54 47.00 4.54 23.85
CA GLY A 54 46.01 3.54 24.26
C GLY A 54 44.81 4.11 25.03
N PRO A 55 43.84 3.26 25.37
CA PRO A 55 42.63 3.68 26.08
C PRO A 55 42.95 4.07 27.53
N SER A 56 42.28 5.11 28.02
CA SER A 56 42.45 5.62 29.39
C SER A 56 41.88 4.71 30.48
N CYS A 57 41.20 3.62 30.10
CA CYS A 57 40.55 2.70 31.04
C CYS A 57 41.47 1.62 31.62
N PHE A 58 42.72 1.52 31.16
CA PHE A 58 43.72 0.67 31.80
C PHE A 58 44.56 1.49 32.79
N SER A 59 44.73 0.96 34.00
CA SER A 59 45.59 1.54 35.04
C SER A 59 47.08 1.31 34.77
N GLU A 60 47.42 0.26 34.02
CA GLU A 60 48.78 -0.14 33.66
C GLU A 60 49.06 0.14 32.18
N ARG A 61 50.30 0.56 31.86
CA ARG A 61 50.76 0.71 30.47
C ARG A 61 51.37 -0.61 30.01
N TYR A 62 50.89 -1.12 28.89
CA TYR A 62 51.48 -2.30 28.24
C TYR A 62 52.74 -1.95 27.43
N ASP A 63 53.58 -2.96 27.19
CA ASP A 63 54.89 -2.81 26.54
C ASP A 63 54.82 -2.33 25.08
N ASN A 64 53.73 -2.65 24.37
CA ASN A 64 53.56 -2.28 22.97
C ASN A 64 52.08 -2.19 22.56
N ILE A 65 51.80 -1.59 21.39
CA ILE A 65 50.43 -1.42 20.89
C ILE A 65 49.69 -2.75 20.63
N PHE A 66 50.40 -3.84 20.31
CA PHE A 66 49.82 -5.15 20.02
C PHE A 66 49.31 -5.81 21.29
N SER A 67 50.09 -5.76 22.38
CA SER A 67 49.67 -6.21 23.71
C SER A 67 48.43 -5.44 24.19
N THR A 68 48.40 -4.12 24.03
CA THR A 68 47.20 -3.31 24.34
C THR A 68 45.99 -3.74 23.52
N ALA A 69 46.16 -3.99 22.22
CA ALA A 69 45.08 -4.42 21.33
C ALA A 69 44.53 -5.81 21.72
N LEU A 70 45.39 -6.75 22.10
CA LEU A 70 44.99 -8.08 22.56
C LEU A 70 44.21 -8.02 23.88
N HIS A 71 44.64 -7.20 24.83
CA HIS A 71 43.91 -7.03 26.09
C HIS A 71 42.53 -6.37 25.90
N LEU A 72 42.36 -5.54 24.86
CA LEU A 72 41.05 -4.94 24.55
C LEU A 72 40.02 -5.94 24.04
N LYS A 73 40.45 -7.08 23.49
CA LYS A 73 39.53 -8.16 23.09
C LYS A 73 38.73 -8.68 24.28
N ASP A 74 39.36 -8.82 25.44
CA ASP A 74 38.72 -9.35 26.64
C ASP A 74 38.06 -8.26 27.52
N LEU A 75 38.05 -6.99 27.11
CA LEU A 75 37.57 -5.88 27.94
C LEU A 75 36.09 -6.03 28.36
N ASP A 76 35.27 -6.63 27.50
CA ASP A 76 33.85 -6.89 27.78
C ASP A 76 33.63 -7.91 28.91
N LYS A 77 34.62 -8.75 29.23
CA LYS A 77 34.56 -9.70 30.36
C LYS A 77 34.77 -9.03 31.73
N TYR A 78 35.35 -7.83 31.76
CA TYR A 78 35.77 -7.15 32.99
C TYR A 78 34.94 -5.90 33.34
N LYS A 79 33.98 -5.50 32.50
CA LYS A 79 33.07 -4.37 32.78
C LYS A 79 31.62 -4.82 32.88
N SER A 80 30.87 -4.18 33.79
CA SER A 80 29.42 -4.39 33.97
C SER A 80 28.55 -3.92 32.80
N LYS A 81 29.13 -3.29 31.76
CA LYS A 81 28.42 -2.75 30.60
C LYS A 81 29.15 -3.15 29.31
N LYS A 82 28.49 -3.97 28.47
CA LYS A 82 28.99 -4.44 27.17
C LYS A 82 29.28 -3.25 26.25
N LEU A 83 30.45 -3.24 25.61
CA LEU A 83 30.79 -2.22 24.60
C LEU A 83 29.89 -2.36 23.37
N LYS A 84 29.63 -1.23 22.70
CA LYS A 84 28.84 -1.22 21.45
C LYS A 84 29.58 -1.89 20.30
N TYR A 85 30.90 -1.70 20.22
CA TYR A 85 31.81 -2.24 19.20
C TYR A 85 33.05 -2.87 19.86
N PRO A 86 33.74 -3.82 19.20
CA PRO A 86 34.99 -4.36 19.69
C PRO A 86 36.02 -3.26 19.96
N GLY A 87 36.65 -3.31 21.12
CA GLY A 87 37.54 -2.25 21.60
C GLY A 87 38.83 -2.09 20.81
N TYR A 88 39.17 -3.01 19.90
CA TYR A 88 40.44 -3.08 19.19
C TYR A 88 40.36 -2.69 17.69
N ILE A 89 39.19 -2.30 17.17
CA ILE A 89 39.01 -1.93 15.75
C ILE A 89 39.96 -0.78 15.35
N GLY A 90 40.19 0.19 16.24
CA GLY A 90 41.15 1.27 16.01
C GLY A 90 42.57 0.77 15.77
N TYR A 91 43.02 -0.26 16.49
CA TYR A 91 44.33 -0.87 16.26
C TYR A 91 44.40 -1.62 14.93
N LEU A 92 43.36 -2.38 14.56
CA LEU A 92 43.31 -3.03 13.24
C LEU A 92 43.33 -2.01 12.11
N SER A 93 42.60 -0.92 12.28
CA SER A 93 42.55 0.22 11.35
C SER A 93 43.93 0.87 11.16
N PHE A 94 44.71 1.00 12.23
CA PHE A 94 46.09 1.48 12.17
C PHE A 94 47.02 0.54 11.38
N LEU A 95 46.83 -0.78 11.50
CA LEU A 95 47.61 -1.74 10.71
C LEU A 95 47.30 -1.63 9.21
N VAL A 96 46.03 -1.40 8.84
CA VAL A 96 45.64 -1.19 7.45
C VAL A 96 46.14 0.16 6.92
N LEU A 97 46.11 1.21 7.74
CA LEU A 97 46.68 2.52 7.41
C LEU A 97 48.17 2.41 7.02
N ALA A 98 48.93 1.56 7.71
CA ALA A 98 50.32 1.30 7.36
C ALA A 98 50.48 0.60 5.99
N ALA A 99 49.49 -0.16 5.55
CA ALA A 99 49.48 -0.90 4.28
C ALA A 99 48.91 -0.13 3.09
N SER A 100 48.17 0.96 3.28
CA SER A 100 47.43 1.67 2.22
C SER A 100 48.28 2.55 1.26
N HIS A 101 49.52 2.15 0.94
CA HIS A 101 50.37 2.81 -0.07
C HIS A 101 50.65 1.87 -1.27
N ASP A 102 51.11 2.44 -2.38
CA ASP A 102 51.11 1.85 -3.73
C ASP A 102 51.96 0.58 -3.98
N ASP A 103 52.57 -0.02 -2.96
CA ASP A 103 53.44 -1.20 -3.10
C ASP A 103 53.09 -2.36 -2.14
N PHE A 104 52.76 -3.51 -2.72
CA PHE A 104 52.38 -4.75 -2.02
C PHE A 104 53.59 -5.53 -1.43
N ALA A 105 54.81 -5.01 -1.54
CA ALA A 105 56.00 -5.67 -1.02
C ALA A 105 56.05 -5.70 0.53
N SER A 106 55.98 -6.89 1.13
CA SER A 106 56.03 -7.13 2.58
C SER A 106 57.19 -6.44 3.33
N LYS A 107 58.35 -6.27 2.66
CA LYS A 107 59.52 -5.57 3.23
C LYS A 107 59.29 -4.07 3.42
N ASN A 108 58.42 -3.45 2.63
CA ASN A 108 58.10 -2.03 2.70
C ASN A 108 57.03 -1.74 3.77
N TYR A 109 56.11 -2.69 3.99
CA TYR A 109 55.09 -2.60 5.06
C TYR A 109 55.70 -2.41 6.46
N ARG A 110 56.62 -3.29 6.87
CA ARG A 110 57.19 -3.26 8.23
C ARG A 110 57.96 -1.98 8.52
N LYS A 111 58.69 -1.46 7.52
CA LYS A 111 59.39 -0.17 7.64
C LYS A 111 58.40 0.97 7.91
N ARG A 112 57.28 0.98 7.18
CA ARG A 112 56.26 2.01 7.32
C ARG A 112 55.51 1.93 8.65
N LEU A 113 55.18 0.72 9.10
CA LEU A 113 54.61 0.51 10.42
C LEU A 113 55.52 1.08 11.52
N ASN A 114 56.81 0.77 11.47
CA ASN A 114 57.81 1.30 12.42
C ASN A 114 57.94 2.82 12.32
N PHE A 115 57.91 3.39 11.11
CA PHE A 115 57.92 4.85 10.90
C PHE A 115 56.71 5.54 11.56
N LEU A 116 55.49 5.03 11.36
CA LEU A 116 54.29 5.58 12.01
C LEU A 116 54.36 5.46 13.54
N LEU A 117 54.98 4.38 14.04
CA LEU A 117 55.23 4.20 15.47
C LEU A 117 56.34 5.11 16.02
N GLY A 118 57.18 5.70 15.17
CA GLY A 118 58.35 6.48 15.58
C GLY A 118 59.49 5.59 16.09
N GLU A 119 59.60 4.38 15.54
CA GLU A 119 60.54 3.34 15.95
C GLU A 119 61.60 3.06 14.88
N ASN A 120 62.64 2.30 15.24
CA ASN A 120 63.67 1.89 14.30
C ASN A 120 63.09 0.99 13.18
N GLU A 121 63.45 1.25 11.92
CA GLU A 121 62.99 0.50 10.75
C GLU A 121 63.17 -1.02 10.87
N LYS A 122 64.21 -1.47 11.59
CA LYS A 122 64.52 -2.91 11.77
C LYS A 122 63.85 -3.54 13.00
N ARG A 123 63.06 -2.79 13.77
CA ARG A 123 62.39 -3.31 14.98
C ARG A 123 61.44 -4.44 14.59
N GLN A 124 61.55 -5.55 15.30
CA GLN A 124 60.62 -6.68 15.19
C GLN A 124 59.65 -6.67 16.35
N HIS A 125 58.42 -7.13 16.09
CA HIS A 125 57.31 -7.15 17.04
C HIS A 125 56.86 -8.60 17.23
N PRO A 126 57.28 -9.29 18.31
CA PRO A 126 56.95 -10.68 18.56
C PRO A 126 55.44 -10.95 18.68
N ASP A 127 54.67 -9.96 19.15
CA ASP A 127 53.21 -10.05 19.31
C ASP A 127 52.43 -9.77 18.02
N PHE A 128 53.06 -9.23 16.96
CA PHE A 128 52.38 -8.91 15.70
C PHE A 128 51.66 -10.11 15.06
N PRO A 129 52.22 -11.33 15.03
CA PRO A 129 51.52 -12.53 14.54
C PRO A 129 50.17 -12.79 15.23
N ARG A 130 50.05 -12.45 16.52
CA ARG A 130 48.83 -12.64 17.32
C ARG A 130 47.68 -11.72 16.94
N MET A 131 47.93 -10.70 16.11
CA MET A 131 46.85 -9.86 15.57
C MET A 131 45.84 -10.67 14.74
N LEU A 132 46.21 -11.85 14.24
CA LEU A 132 45.26 -12.80 13.63
C LEU A 132 44.10 -13.17 14.57
N GLU A 133 44.35 -13.21 15.89
CA GLU A 133 43.32 -13.48 16.90
C GLU A 133 42.24 -12.40 16.91
N LEU A 134 42.61 -11.14 16.67
CA LEU A 134 41.69 -9.99 16.62
C LEU A 134 40.88 -9.97 15.33
N TRP A 135 41.49 -10.34 14.20
CA TRP A 135 40.77 -10.48 12.94
C TRP A 135 39.75 -11.63 12.99
N GLY A 136 40.10 -12.74 13.66
CA GLY A 136 39.16 -13.84 13.88
C GLY A 136 38.04 -13.47 14.85
N ASP A 137 38.35 -12.72 15.88
CA ASP A 137 37.35 -12.19 16.81
C ASP A 137 36.40 -11.20 16.13
N LEU A 138 36.91 -10.32 15.25
CA LEU A 138 36.09 -9.38 14.48
C LEU A 138 35.13 -10.11 13.53
N GLU A 139 35.61 -11.15 12.85
CA GLU A 139 34.79 -12.02 11.99
C GLU A 139 33.67 -12.70 12.80
N ASN A 140 33.99 -13.23 13.98
CA ASN A 140 33.01 -13.82 14.88
C ASN A 140 32.00 -12.78 15.39
N TRP A 141 32.47 -11.62 15.83
CA TRP A 141 31.61 -10.56 16.34
C TRP A 141 30.65 -10.05 15.26
N ALA A 142 31.14 -9.76 14.05
CA ALA A 142 30.31 -9.23 12.96
C ALA A 142 29.29 -10.26 12.46
N ASN A 143 29.73 -11.52 12.27
CA ASN A 143 28.91 -12.52 11.59
C ASN A 143 28.05 -13.36 12.56
N GLN A 144 28.59 -13.73 13.73
CA GLN A 144 27.91 -14.60 14.70
C GLN A 144 27.22 -13.81 15.81
N GLU A 145 27.90 -12.87 16.48
CA GLU A 145 27.28 -12.10 17.57
C GLU A 145 26.29 -11.04 17.06
N LYS A 146 26.58 -10.41 15.92
CA LYS A 146 25.74 -9.39 15.28
C LYS A 146 24.91 -9.90 14.13
N GLY A 147 25.02 -11.18 13.76
CA GLY A 147 24.23 -11.77 12.66
C GLY A 147 24.37 -11.06 11.30
N GLY A 148 25.44 -10.27 11.10
CA GLY A 148 25.61 -9.42 9.93
C GLY A 148 24.69 -8.19 9.86
N GLU A 149 23.98 -7.85 10.94
CA GLU A 149 23.06 -6.69 11.01
C GLU A 149 23.74 -5.35 10.74
N TRP A 150 25.04 -5.24 11.05
CA TRP A 150 25.85 -4.05 10.78
C TRP A 150 26.89 -4.27 9.67
N GLY A 151 26.72 -5.33 8.89
CA GLY A 151 27.67 -5.79 7.89
C GLY A 151 28.45 -7.03 8.32
N SER A 152 28.81 -7.84 7.33
CA SER A 152 29.56 -9.08 7.50
C SER A 152 31.06 -8.83 7.27
N PHE A 153 31.92 -9.47 8.05
CA PHE A 153 33.37 -9.33 7.90
C PHE A 153 34.00 -10.68 7.61
N HIS A 154 34.82 -10.78 6.56
CA HIS A 154 35.52 -12.02 6.21
C HIS A 154 37.02 -11.81 6.15
N LYS A 155 37.78 -12.72 6.78
CA LYS A 155 39.24 -12.72 6.68
C LYS A 155 39.68 -13.19 5.30
N ILE A 156 40.25 -12.30 4.51
CA ILE A 156 40.90 -12.64 3.24
C ILE A 156 42.26 -13.28 3.55
N THR A 157 42.37 -14.60 3.41
CA THR A 157 43.60 -15.34 3.70
C THR A 157 44.32 -15.70 2.40
N ILE A 158 45.50 -15.10 2.19
CA ILE A 158 46.38 -15.33 1.02
C ILE A 158 47.68 -15.99 1.53
N LEU A 159 48.15 -17.06 0.90
CA LEU A 159 49.21 -17.93 1.43
C LEU A 159 50.63 -17.31 1.35
N LYS A 160 51.61 -18.01 1.94
CA LYS A 160 53.03 -17.66 2.19
C LYS A 160 53.33 -16.65 3.33
N HIS A 161 52.47 -15.67 3.63
CA HIS A 161 52.66 -14.75 4.77
C HIS A 161 51.32 -14.29 5.41
N PRO A 162 50.65 -15.13 6.22
CA PRO A 162 49.25 -14.92 6.63
C PRO A 162 49.01 -13.60 7.38
N HIS A 163 49.96 -13.16 8.21
CA HIS A 163 49.80 -11.97 9.06
C HIS A 163 49.78 -10.65 8.27
N VAL A 164 50.63 -10.54 7.23
CA VAL A 164 50.75 -9.31 6.43
C VAL A 164 49.78 -9.33 5.26
N ASN A 165 49.57 -10.51 4.67
CA ASN A 165 48.67 -10.66 3.53
C ASN A 165 47.21 -10.41 3.89
N LEU A 166 46.78 -10.72 5.12
CA LEU A 166 45.43 -10.42 5.59
C LEU A 166 45.18 -8.90 5.63
N ILE A 167 46.20 -8.12 5.99
CA ILE A 167 46.14 -6.65 6.00
C ILE A 167 46.06 -6.13 4.56
N TYR A 168 46.89 -6.65 3.66
CA TYR A 168 46.83 -6.27 2.23
C TYR A 168 45.52 -6.69 1.55
N GLY A 169 44.89 -7.78 2.00
CA GLY A 169 43.56 -8.18 1.55
C GLY A 169 42.51 -7.09 1.75
N GLN A 170 42.62 -6.31 2.83
CA GLN A 170 41.74 -5.17 3.11
C GLN A 170 42.01 -3.95 2.20
N THR A 171 43.10 -3.96 1.41
CA THR A 171 43.51 -2.84 0.54
C THR A 171 43.33 -3.11 -0.95
N LEU A 172 42.77 -4.27 -1.33
CA LEU A 172 42.63 -4.70 -2.72
C LEU A 172 41.75 -3.76 -3.55
N LEU A 173 40.66 -3.26 -2.98
CA LEU A 173 39.80 -2.23 -3.56
C LEU A 173 39.59 -1.11 -2.55
N THR A 174 39.55 0.12 -3.05
CA THR A 174 39.06 1.26 -2.27
C THR A 174 37.53 1.29 -2.20
N GLU A 175 36.96 1.99 -1.23
CA GLU A 175 35.50 2.21 -1.18
C GLU A 175 34.98 2.94 -2.44
N GLN A 176 35.79 3.85 -3.00
CA GLN A 176 35.47 4.52 -4.26
C GLN A 176 35.44 3.55 -5.43
N GLU A 177 36.42 2.64 -5.53
CA GLU A 177 36.44 1.60 -6.57
C GLU A 177 35.24 0.64 -6.46
N ILE A 178 34.86 0.24 -5.24
CA ILE A 178 33.67 -0.59 -5.00
C ILE A 178 32.40 0.13 -5.50
N LYS A 179 32.24 1.42 -5.17
CA LYS A 179 31.09 2.25 -5.60
C LYS A 179 30.96 2.37 -7.11
N VAL A 180 32.07 2.29 -7.86
CA VAL A 180 32.08 2.42 -9.33
C VAL A 180 32.05 1.07 -10.07
N LEU A 181 32.16 -0.07 -9.38
CA LEU A 181 32.04 -1.41 -10.00
C LEU A 181 30.74 -1.59 -10.81
N PRO A 182 29.55 -1.12 -10.36
CA PRO A 182 28.33 -1.17 -11.17
C PRO A 182 28.47 -0.52 -12.55
N THR A 183 29.28 0.54 -12.68
CA THR A 183 29.59 1.20 -13.95
C THR A 183 30.34 0.27 -14.90
N ILE A 184 31.28 -0.48 -14.35
CA ILE A 184 32.09 -1.43 -15.12
C ILE A 184 31.24 -2.64 -15.53
N PHE A 185 30.45 -3.21 -14.62
CA PHE A 185 29.55 -4.33 -14.91
C PHE A 185 28.55 -3.98 -16.02
N ASN A 186 27.92 -2.81 -15.91
CA ASN A 186 27.00 -2.32 -16.92
C ASN A 186 27.69 -2.09 -18.27
N ALA A 187 28.88 -1.48 -18.30
CA ALA A 187 29.63 -1.25 -19.54
C ALA A 187 30.10 -2.55 -20.21
N ALA A 188 30.34 -3.60 -19.41
CA ALA A 188 30.70 -4.94 -19.88
C ALA A 188 29.47 -5.80 -20.25
N ASN A 189 28.25 -5.27 -20.15
CA ASN A 189 26.99 -6.02 -20.36
C ASN A 189 26.87 -7.28 -19.48
N VAL A 190 27.45 -7.25 -18.28
CA VAL A 190 27.33 -8.34 -17.31
C VAL A 190 25.96 -8.24 -16.64
N LEU A 191 25.21 -9.34 -16.64
CA LEU A 191 23.92 -9.41 -15.97
C LEU A 191 24.12 -9.49 -14.44
N PRO A 192 23.28 -8.82 -13.65
CA PRO A 192 23.17 -9.07 -12.21
C PRO A 192 23.08 -10.57 -11.90
N ASN A 193 23.74 -11.01 -10.83
CA ASN A 193 23.74 -12.41 -10.38
C ASN A 193 24.26 -13.45 -11.39
N SER A 194 24.87 -13.04 -12.51
CA SER A 194 25.37 -13.97 -13.51
C SER A 194 26.71 -14.60 -13.11
N SER A 195 26.89 -15.88 -13.44
CA SER A 195 28.19 -16.55 -13.27
C SER A 195 29.14 -16.11 -14.38
N ILE A 196 30.26 -15.48 -14.00
CA ILE A 196 31.34 -15.10 -14.93
C ILE A 196 32.66 -15.70 -14.45
N SER A 197 33.46 -16.23 -15.39
CA SER A 197 34.77 -16.80 -15.05
C SER A 197 35.77 -15.71 -14.66
N HIS A 198 36.73 -16.04 -13.81
CA HIS A 198 37.81 -15.12 -13.40
C HIS A 198 38.53 -14.47 -14.59
N GLN A 199 38.80 -15.24 -15.64
CA GLN A 199 39.47 -14.71 -16.83
C GLN A 199 38.60 -13.66 -17.55
N LYS A 200 37.33 -13.98 -17.84
CA LYS A 200 36.42 -13.05 -18.53
C LYS A 200 36.16 -11.80 -17.69
N LEU A 201 36.06 -11.95 -16.37
CA LEU A 201 35.89 -10.84 -15.44
C LEU A 201 37.13 -9.95 -15.42
N ALA A 202 38.33 -10.53 -15.32
CA ALA A 202 39.59 -9.79 -15.36
C ALA A 202 39.72 -8.98 -16.66
N ASP A 203 39.48 -9.62 -17.81
CA ASP A 203 39.53 -8.95 -19.12
C ASP A 203 38.53 -7.78 -19.18
N SER A 204 37.31 -7.97 -18.67
CA SER A 204 36.27 -6.92 -18.61
C SER A 204 36.67 -5.75 -17.70
N LEU A 205 37.24 -6.03 -16.52
CA LEU A 205 37.71 -5.03 -15.58
C LEU A 205 38.90 -4.24 -16.14
N ILE A 206 39.83 -4.90 -16.85
CA ILE A 206 40.95 -4.23 -17.52
C ILE A 206 40.43 -3.33 -18.64
N GLU A 207 39.60 -3.87 -19.54
CA GLU A 207 39.14 -3.13 -20.72
C GLU A 207 38.25 -1.93 -20.35
N LYS A 208 37.25 -2.15 -19.50
CA LYS A 208 36.23 -1.14 -19.16
C LYS A 208 36.62 -0.30 -17.93
N GLY A 209 37.49 -0.82 -17.06
CA GLY A 209 37.89 -0.17 -15.81
C GLY A 209 39.17 0.66 -15.89
N ASN A 210 39.94 0.64 -17.00
CA ASN A 210 41.26 1.31 -17.09
C ASN A 210 41.23 2.83 -16.78
N LYS A 211 40.09 3.50 -16.97
CA LYS A 211 39.92 4.94 -16.66
C LYS A 211 39.20 5.21 -15.33
N ILE A 212 38.72 4.17 -14.66
CA ILE A 212 37.83 4.25 -13.50
C ILE A 212 38.50 3.68 -12.25
N LEU A 213 39.15 2.51 -12.38
CA LEU A 213 39.88 1.87 -11.31
C LEU A 213 41.26 2.48 -11.15
N ASN A 214 41.82 2.37 -9.95
CA ASN A 214 43.17 2.85 -9.67
C ASN A 214 44.20 2.05 -10.48
N ARG A 215 45.29 2.72 -10.89
CA ARG A 215 46.35 2.07 -11.69
C ARG A 215 46.96 0.85 -11.01
N ARG A 216 47.02 0.84 -9.67
CA ARG A 216 47.49 -0.32 -8.88
C ARG A 216 46.61 -1.56 -9.08
N THR A 217 45.29 -1.35 -9.13
CA THR A 217 44.28 -2.40 -9.30
C THR A 217 44.36 -2.97 -10.70
N ILE A 218 44.49 -2.10 -11.71
CA ILE A 218 44.71 -2.51 -13.10
C ILE A 218 46.01 -3.31 -13.25
N ARG A 219 47.13 -2.87 -12.66
CA ARG A 219 48.39 -3.64 -12.68
C ARG A 219 48.27 -5.00 -12.01
N LEU A 220 47.49 -5.09 -10.93
CA LEU A 220 47.25 -6.37 -10.27
C LEU A 220 46.45 -7.32 -11.17
N LEU A 221 45.43 -6.82 -11.87
CA LEU A 221 44.69 -7.59 -12.88
C LEU A 221 45.58 -8.03 -14.05
N GLU A 222 46.42 -7.12 -14.56
CA GLU A 222 47.42 -7.37 -15.63
C GLU A 222 48.46 -8.43 -15.23
N SER A 223 48.70 -8.66 -13.94
CA SER A 223 49.62 -9.70 -13.45
C SER A 223 49.11 -11.14 -13.67
N GLY A 224 47.84 -11.29 -14.05
CA GLY A 224 47.22 -12.55 -14.43
C GLY A 224 46.54 -13.30 -13.29
N ILE A 225 45.57 -14.16 -13.64
CA ILE A 225 44.72 -14.92 -12.69
C ILE A 225 45.50 -15.94 -11.85
N ASN A 226 46.77 -16.22 -12.16
CA ASN A 226 47.63 -17.09 -11.36
C ASN A 226 48.22 -16.36 -10.13
N ASN A 227 48.14 -15.03 -10.09
CA ASN A 227 48.52 -14.25 -8.93
C ASN A 227 47.43 -14.35 -7.85
N GLU A 228 47.82 -14.79 -6.63
CA GLU A 228 46.87 -14.99 -5.53
C GLU A 228 46.14 -13.69 -5.12
N PHE A 229 46.80 -12.53 -5.18
CA PHE A 229 46.15 -11.24 -4.91
C PHE A 229 45.14 -10.87 -6.00
N CYS A 230 45.42 -11.26 -7.26
CA CYS A 230 44.48 -11.08 -8.38
C CYS A 230 43.25 -11.97 -8.19
N GLN A 231 43.43 -13.22 -7.76
CA GLN A 231 42.30 -14.11 -7.44
C GLN A 231 41.45 -13.57 -6.29
N ALA A 232 42.08 -13.10 -5.21
CA ALA A 232 41.38 -12.49 -4.08
C ALA A 232 40.59 -11.24 -4.51
N LEU A 233 41.18 -10.38 -5.36
CA LEU A 233 40.51 -9.23 -5.94
C LEU A 233 39.28 -9.65 -6.77
N LEU A 234 39.42 -10.65 -7.64
CA LEU A 234 38.32 -11.12 -8.49
C LEU A 234 37.19 -11.74 -7.68
N ASN A 235 37.49 -12.45 -6.59
CA ASN A 235 36.48 -12.96 -5.66
C ASN A 235 35.67 -11.83 -5.02
N ILE A 236 36.34 -10.77 -4.55
CA ILE A 236 35.66 -9.57 -4.02
C ILE A 236 34.73 -8.98 -5.08
N VAL A 237 35.22 -8.80 -6.30
CA VAL A 237 34.40 -8.24 -7.40
C VAL A 237 33.20 -9.14 -7.73
N LEU A 238 33.37 -10.46 -7.71
CA LEU A 238 32.28 -11.42 -7.90
C LEU A 238 31.23 -11.32 -6.78
N GLU A 239 31.65 -11.18 -5.53
CA GLU A 239 30.73 -10.98 -4.41
C GLU A 239 29.92 -9.67 -4.56
N GLU A 240 30.55 -8.60 -5.03
CA GLU A 240 29.87 -7.34 -5.32
C GLU A 240 28.93 -7.46 -6.54
N LEU A 241 29.32 -8.20 -7.58
CA LEU A 241 28.46 -8.48 -8.74
C LEU A 241 27.20 -9.27 -8.34
N VAL A 242 27.35 -10.24 -7.44
CA VAL A 242 26.23 -11.01 -6.89
C VAL A 242 25.32 -10.14 -6.01
N LYS A 243 25.79 -9.03 -5.45
CA LYS A 243 24.92 -8.12 -4.67
C LYS A 243 24.23 -7.07 -5.53
N TRP A 244 24.79 -6.78 -6.69
CA TRP A 244 24.26 -5.77 -7.58
C TRP A 244 22.93 -6.22 -8.19
N ASP A 245 21.89 -5.39 -8.07
CA ASP A 245 20.54 -5.62 -8.58
C ASP A 245 20.35 -5.08 -10.02
N GLY A 246 21.41 -4.55 -10.62
CA GLY A 246 21.39 -3.92 -11.95
C GLY A 246 21.07 -2.43 -11.94
N THR A 247 20.88 -1.83 -10.76
CA THR A 247 20.59 -0.40 -10.59
C THR A 247 21.83 0.39 -10.14
N GLY A 248 21.82 1.71 -10.29
CA GLY A 248 22.93 2.52 -9.78
C GLY A 248 22.86 4.00 -10.10
N GLU A 249 23.80 4.73 -9.52
CA GLU A 249 24.00 6.17 -9.72
C GLU A 249 25.24 6.40 -10.59
N PHE A 250 25.08 7.20 -11.64
CA PHE A 250 26.09 7.44 -12.66
C PHE A 250 26.24 8.93 -12.91
N LEU A 251 27.43 9.40 -13.26
CA LEU A 251 27.63 10.75 -13.75
C LEU A 251 27.66 10.75 -15.27
N SER A 252 26.90 11.66 -15.88
CA SER A 252 26.97 11.95 -17.31
C SER A 252 28.30 12.61 -17.66
N GLU A 253 28.64 12.67 -18.96
CA GLU A 253 29.83 13.40 -19.44
C GLU A 253 29.84 14.88 -19.00
N ASN A 254 28.66 15.45 -18.74
CA ASN A 254 28.47 16.83 -18.29
C ASN A 254 28.40 16.95 -16.75
N GLY A 255 28.68 15.89 -16.01
CA GLY A 255 28.64 15.86 -14.54
C GLY A 255 27.23 15.79 -13.93
N THR A 256 26.20 15.48 -14.73
CA THR A 256 24.82 15.34 -14.22
C THR A 256 24.60 13.94 -13.66
N LEU A 257 24.00 13.82 -12.49
CA LEU A 257 23.63 12.53 -11.89
C LEU A 257 22.50 11.87 -12.70
N ILE A 258 22.71 10.62 -13.09
CA ILE A 258 21.80 9.74 -13.82
C ILE A 258 21.56 8.50 -12.98
N TYR A 259 20.30 8.11 -12.81
CA TYR A 259 19.91 6.85 -12.19
C TYR A 259 19.67 5.80 -13.26
N ARG A 260 20.34 4.64 -13.16
CA ARG A 260 20.15 3.52 -14.09
C ARG A 260 19.35 2.41 -13.43
N TYR A 261 18.48 1.80 -14.24
CA TYR A 261 17.59 0.70 -13.89
C TYR A 261 17.54 -0.33 -15.02
N LEU A 262 16.83 -1.44 -14.79
CA LEU A 262 16.65 -2.48 -15.80
C LEU A 262 15.28 -2.40 -16.47
N LEU A 263 15.21 -2.89 -17.70
CA LEU A 263 13.96 -3.29 -18.33
C LEU A 263 13.80 -4.80 -18.21
N GLY A 264 12.58 -5.24 -17.91
CA GLY A 264 12.20 -6.64 -17.87
C GLY A 264 10.87 -6.88 -18.56
N ILE A 265 10.67 -8.11 -19.02
CA ILE A 265 9.44 -8.56 -19.63
C ILE A 265 8.46 -9.01 -18.55
N SER A 266 7.18 -8.70 -18.73
CA SER A 266 6.08 -9.36 -18.05
C SER A 266 5.19 -10.05 -19.06
N ALA A 267 4.68 -11.23 -18.73
CA ALA A 267 3.87 -12.05 -19.61
C ALA A 267 2.59 -12.51 -18.92
N LYS A 268 1.46 -12.45 -19.63
CA LYS A 268 0.23 -13.15 -19.24
C LYS A 268 -0.06 -14.23 -20.27
N TRP A 269 -0.07 -15.48 -19.82
CA TRP A 269 -0.34 -16.63 -20.67
C TRP A 269 -1.79 -17.06 -20.53
N ASP A 270 -2.56 -16.86 -21.61
CA ASP A 270 -3.89 -17.44 -21.73
C ASP A 270 -3.75 -18.86 -22.28
N ARG A 271 -3.95 -19.84 -21.39
CA ARG A 271 -3.81 -21.27 -21.70
C ARG A 271 -4.90 -21.76 -22.67
N THR A 272 -6.08 -21.16 -22.65
CA THR A 272 -7.21 -21.55 -23.51
C THR A 272 -6.99 -21.04 -24.93
N ALA A 273 -6.59 -19.78 -25.08
CA ALA A 273 -6.32 -19.17 -26.37
C ALA A 273 -4.92 -19.47 -26.93
N GLN A 274 -4.03 -20.07 -26.12
CA GLN A 274 -2.59 -20.22 -26.39
C GLN A 274 -1.96 -18.89 -26.85
N TYR A 275 -2.32 -17.82 -26.13
CA TYR A 275 -1.92 -16.45 -26.41
C TYR A 275 -1.02 -15.94 -25.28
N LEU A 276 0.15 -15.41 -25.64
CA LEU A 276 1.09 -14.83 -24.68
C LEU A 276 1.08 -13.30 -24.83
N LYS A 277 0.47 -12.61 -23.86
CA LYS A 277 0.48 -11.14 -23.82
C LYS A 277 1.73 -10.64 -23.13
N LEU A 278 2.68 -10.16 -23.91
CA LEU A 278 3.96 -9.61 -23.45
C LEU A 278 3.89 -8.10 -23.27
N LYS A 279 4.54 -7.60 -22.22
CA LYS A 279 4.73 -6.16 -22.00
C LYS A 279 6.08 -5.88 -21.35
N ILE A 280 6.64 -4.71 -21.60
CA ILE A 280 7.87 -4.23 -20.96
C ILE A 280 7.52 -3.49 -19.66
N ARG A 281 8.34 -3.68 -18.62
CA ARG A 281 8.29 -2.96 -17.35
C ARG A 281 9.70 -2.49 -16.98
N CYS A 282 9.80 -1.46 -16.15
CA CYS A 282 11.04 -1.13 -15.46
C CYS A 282 11.16 -1.99 -14.19
N LYS A 283 12.33 -2.59 -13.96
CA LYS A 283 12.73 -2.99 -12.62
C LYS A 283 13.22 -1.74 -11.91
N ILE A 284 12.48 -1.29 -10.92
CA ILE A 284 12.71 -0.02 -10.22
C ILE A 284 13.47 -0.30 -8.92
N GLY A 285 14.29 0.66 -8.50
CA GLY A 285 15.07 0.57 -7.27
C GLY A 285 15.03 1.88 -6.49
N LYS A 286 15.97 2.03 -5.57
CA LYS A 286 16.11 3.24 -4.74
C LYS A 286 16.23 4.49 -5.62
N ASN A 287 15.46 5.53 -5.30
CA ASN A 287 15.38 6.82 -6.02
C ASN A 287 14.49 6.83 -7.29
N PHE A 288 13.74 5.77 -7.58
CA PHE A 288 12.72 5.85 -8.64
C PHE A 288 11.60 6.82 -8.22
N PRO A 289 11.14 7.73 -9.09
CA PRO A 289 10.17 8.75 -8.69
C PRO A 289 8.79 8.13 -8.44
N GLU A 290 8.21 8.48 -7.28
CA GLU A 290 6.92 7.95 -6.82
C GLU A 290 5.75 8.31 -7.75
N ASN A 291 5.85 9.47 -8.41
CA ASN A 291 4.89 9.97 -9.39
C ASN A 291 5.08 9.39 -10.80
N GLY A 292 6.05 8.48 -10.99
CA GLY A 292 6.33 7.83 -12.26
C GLY A 292 7.24 8.62 -13.20
N LEU A 293 7.46 8.06 -14.39
CA LEU A 293 8.36 8.55 -15.43
C LEU A 293 7.71 8.54 -16.80
N SER A 294 7.95 9.63 -17.54
CA SER A 294 7.66 9.73 -18.97
C SER A 294 8.93 9.43 -19.76
N PHE A 295 8.79 8.66 -20.84
CA PHE A 295 9.86 8.38 -21.80
C PHE A 295 9.69 9.22 -23.07
N ASP A 296 8.45 9.27 -23.56
CA ASP A 296 8.00 10.08 -24.69
C ASP A 296 6.54 10.54 -24.45
N ASP A 297 5.89 11.13 -25.45
CA ASP A 297 4.50 11.63 -25.34
C ASP A 297 3.43 10.52 -25.23
N LYS A 298 3.81 9.25 -25.39
CA LYS A 298 2.91 8.07 -25.38
C LYS A 298 3.25 7.05 -24.29
N SER A 299 4.50 7.07 -23.81
CA SER A 299 5.08 6.05 -22.93
C SER A 299 5.32 6.61 -21.53
N PHE A 300 4.56 6.11 -20.57
CA PHE A 300 4.64 6.47 -19.15
C PHE A 300 4.59 5.20 -18.29
N CYS A 301 5.27 5.21 -17.15
CA CYS A 301 5.11 4.20 -16.11
C CYS A 301 5.16 4.83 -14.72
N GLU A 302 4.54 4.16 -13.75
CA GLU A 302 4.58 4.49 -12.33
C GLU A 302 4.94 3.23 -11.53
N PRO A 303 5.39 3.30 -10.28
CA PRO A 303 5.58 2.11 -9.45
C PRO A 303 4.29 1.27 -9.33
N ASP A 304 4.39 -0.05 -9.50
CA ASP A 304 3.28 -1.02 -9.35
C ASP A 304 3.50 -1.96 -8.15
N SER A 305 4.77 -2.30 -7.89
CA SER A 305 5.26 -3.03 -6.70
C SER A 305 6.52 -2.34 -6.16
N GLU A 306 7.17 -2.95 -5.16
CA GLU A 306 8.45 -2.45 -4.64
C GLU A 306 9.54 -2.44 -5.71
N ASN A 307 9.62 -3.48 -6.54
CA ASN A 307 10.69 -3.68 -7.51
C ASN A 307 10.27 -3.47 -8.97
N TRP A 308 8.99 -3.20 -9.26
CA TRP A 308 8.51 -3.10 -10.65
C TRP A 308 7.57 -1.94 -10.90
N SER A 309 7.71 -1.30 -12.07
CA SER A 309 6.77 -0.31 -12.60
C SER A 309 5.56 -0.95 -13.25
N THR A 310 4.52 -0.15 -13.51
CA THR A 310 3.44 -0.48 -14.43
C THR A 310 4.01 -0.70 -15.85
N PRO A 311 3.32 -1.48 -16.69
CA PRO A 311 3.81 -1.77 -18.03
C PRO A 311 3.90 -0.54 -18.92
N ILE A 312 5.00 -0.42 -19.66
CA ILE A 312 5.22 0.62 -20.66
C ILE A 312 4.68 0.14 -22.01
N SER A 313 4.01 1.03 -22.73
CA SER A 313 3.46 0.75 -24.06
C SER A 313 4.52 0.86 -25.17
N ILE A 314 5.61 0.11 -25.06
CA ILE A 314 6.68 0.02 -26.07
C ILE A 314 6.93 -1.45 -26.41
N ASP A 315 7.04 -1.75 -27.71
CA ASP A 315 7.49 -3.06 -28.18
C ASP A 315 9.00 -3.04 -28.40
N LEU A 316 9.72 -3.88 -27.63
CA LEU A 316 11.18 -4.04 -27.73
C LEU A 316 11.60 -5.41 -28.25
N SER A 317 10.67 -6.19 -28.81
CA SER A 317 10.91 -7.57 -29.27
C SER A 317 12.10 -7.71 -30.22
N GLN A 318 12.29 -6.78 -31.15
CA GLN A 318 13.41 -6.77 -32.09
C GLN A 318 14.78 -6.60 -31.42
N TYR A 319 14.81 -5.98 -30.23
CA TYR A 319 16.03 -5.69 -29.49
C TYR A 319 16.38 -6.77 -28.46
N TRP A 320 15.60 -7.85 -28.37
CA TRP A 320 15.84 -8.84 -27.33
C TRP A 320 17.22 -9.51 -27.41
N GLN A 321 17.76 -9.70 -28.62
CA GLN A 321 19.09 -10.29 -28.82
C GLN A 321 20.23 -9.26 -28.73
N THR A 322 19.97 -8.01 -29.09
CA THR A 322 20.99 -6.95 -29.20
C THR A 322 21.05 -6.04 -27.98
N GLY A 323 20.02 -6.05 -27.15
CA GLY A 323 19.82 -5.11 -26.06
C GLY A 323 19.24 -3.78 -26.54
N PHE A 324 18.77 -2.98 -25.58
CA PHE A 324 18.19 -1.66 -25.82
C PHE A 324 18.42 -0.75 -24.60
N GLU A 325 18.59 0.55 -24.84
CA GLU A 325 18.62 1.55 -23.77
C GLU A 325 17.50 2.57 -23.99
N LEU A 326 16.70 2.78 -22.94
CA LEU A 326 15.61 3.74 -22.91
C LEU A 326 15.96 4.85 -21.93
N LYS A 327 15.69 6.11 -22.27
CA LYS A 327 15.92 7.26 -21.38
C LYS A 327 14.61 7.97 -21.08
N SER A 328 14.45 8.47 -19.86
CA SER A 328 13.35 9.36 -19.50
C SER A 328 13.44 10.68 -20.27
N SER A 329 12.32 11.38 -20.38
CA SER A 329 12.24 12.67 -21.08
C SER A 329 13.09 13.77 -20.42
N ASP A 330 13.33 13.68 -19.11
CA ASP A 330 14.22 14.59 -18.36
C ASP A 330 15.71 14.18 -18.40
N GLN A 331 16.02 13.05 -19.05
CA GLN A 331 17.33 12.42 -19.18
C GLN A 331 18.03 12.04 -17.86
N LYS A 332 17.33 12.13 -16.71
CA LYS A 332 17.87 11.72 -15.41
C LYS A 332 17.81 10.22 -15.17
N PHE A 333 16.99 9.50 -15.93
CA PHE A 333 16.76 8.08 -15.74
C PHE A 333 17.05 7.30 -17.01
N GLN A 334 17.81 6.22 -16.87
CA GLN A 334 18.18 5.35 -17.97
C GLN A 334 17.83 3.90 -17.64
N PHE A 335 17.22 3.20 -18.59
CA PHE A 335 16.75 1.84 -18.43
C PHE A 335 17.39 0.95 -19.47
N LYS A 336 17.93 -0.19 -19.05
CA LYS A 336 18.64 -1.09 -19.94
C LYS A 336 17.93 -2.43 -20.06
N LEU A 337 17.59 -2.80 -21.29
CA LEU A 337 17.26 -4.18 -21.65
C LEU A 337 18.54 -4.87 -22.08
N TYR A 338 18.97 -5.88 -21.32
CA TYR A 338 20.18 -6.62 -21.66
C TYR A 338 19.97 -7.54 -22.88
N PRO A 339 21.00 -7.68 -23.74
CA PRO A 339 20.98 -8.65 -24.83
C PRO A 339 20.94 -10.07 -24.28
N SER A 340 19.98 -10.89 -24.74
CA SER A 340 19.95 -12.31 -24.42
C SER A 340 19.27 -13.15 -25.50
N LYS A 341 19.74 -14.39 -25.66
CA LYS A 341 19.09 -15.43 -26.49
C LYS A 341 18.11 -16.28 -25.69
N VAL A 342 18.16 -16.21 -24.36
CA VAL A 342 17.36 -16.96 -23.41
C VAL A 342 16.86 -16.00 -22.33
N ARG A 343 15.54 -15.83 -22.24
CA ARG A 343 14.92 -14.98 -21.21
C ARG A 343 14.18 -15.86 -20.22
N LEU A 344 14.55 -15.75 -18.96
CA LEU A 344 13.97 -16.51 -17.86
C LEU A 344 12.76 -15.76 -17.31
N LEU A 345 11.62 -16.44 -17.19
CA LEU A 345 10.45 -15.91 -16.49
C LEU A 345 10.07 -16.80 -15.31
N ILE A 346 9.68 -16.16 -14.21
CA ILE A 346 9.16 -16.79 -12.99
C ILE A 346 7.76 -16.27 -12.69
N SER A 347 7.07 -16.88 -11.72
CA SER A 347 5.79 -16.34 -11.24
C SER A 347 5.99 -14.95 -10.63
N GLY A 348 5.23 -13.96 -11.13
CA GLY A 348 5.23 -12.61 -10.56
C GLY A 348 4.52 -12.51 -9.21
N SER A 349 3.96 -13.61 -8.70
CA SER A 349 3.18 -13.61 -7.45
C SER A 349 4.00 -13.14 -6.24
N GLY A 350 5.28 -13.53 -6.15
CA GLY A 350 6.16 -13.12 -5.06
C GLY A 350 6.41 -11.61 -5.02
N GLU A 351 6.40 -10.96 -6.18
CA GLU A 351 6.58 -9.51 -6.34
C GLU A 351 5.25 -8.73 -6.30
N GLY A 352 4.15 -9.37 -5.90
CA GLY A 352 2.84 -8.72 -5.91
C GLY A 352 2.24 -8.53 -7.32
N LEU A 353 2.84 -9.08 -8.38
CA LEU A 353 2.40 -8.97 -9.77
C LEU A 353 1.59 -10.17 -10.24
N SER A 354 0.80 -10.02 -11.32
CA SER A 354 0.04 -11.15 -11.92
C SER A 354 0.73 -11.64 -13.18
N GLY A 355 0.67 -12.95 -13.42
CA GLY A 355 1.33 -13.60 -14.55
C GLY A 355 2.81 -13.87 -14.27
N LEU A 356 3.61 -13.87 -15.32
CA LEU A 356 5.04 -14.15 -15.27
C LEU A 356 5.84 -12.85 -15.40
N ILE A 357 7.01 -12.81 -14.79
CA ILE A 357 7.97 -11.70 -14.85
C ILE A 357 9.36 -12.20 -15.17
N GLU A 358 10.16 -11.38 -15.84
CA GLU A 358 11.53 -11.70 -16.19
C GLU A 358 12.46 -11.59 -15.00
N ASP A 359 13.22 -12.66 -14.77
CA ASP A 359 14.22 -12.73 -13.73
C ASP A 359 15.63 -12.91 -14.31
N SER A 360 16.63 -12.51 -13.53
CA SER A 360 18.05 -12.59 -13.88
C SER A 360 18.76 -13.81 -13.30
N GLN A 361 18.07 -14.66 -12.54
CA GLN A 361 18.67 -15.81 -11.88
C GLN A 361 17.75 -17.02 -11.87
N LEU A 362 18.27 -18.18 -12.29
CA LEU A 362 17.55 -19.45 -12.23
C LEU A 362 17.73 -20.07 -10.84
N LEU A 363 16.62 -20.36 -10.17
CA LEU A 363 16.64 -21.09 -8.90
C LEU A 363 16.40 -22.58 -9.14
N PRO A 364 17.13 -23.48 -8.44
CA PRO A 364 16.88 -24.91 -8.53
C PRO A 364 15.53 -25.28 -7.90
N ASN A 365 14.95 -26.40 -8.33
CA ASN A 365 13.75 -26.99 -7.73
C ASN A 365 12.48 -26.12 -7.71
N ILE A 366 12.45 -25.01 -8.44
CA ILE A 366 11.29 -24.10 -8.53
C ILE A 366 10.77 -24.06 -9.99
N PRO A 367 9.44 -23.95 -10.21
CA PRO A 367 8.89 -23.81 -11.56
C PRO A 367 9.37 -22.55 -12.28
N PHE A 368 9.72 -22.70 -13.56
CA PHE A 368 10.20 -21.59 -14.38
C PHE A 368 9.76 -21.73 -15.85
N TYR A 369 9.91 -20.64 -16.59
CA TYR A 369 9.56 -20.55 -18.00
C TYR A 369 10.69 -19.89 -18.78
N LEU A 370 10.87 -20.27 -20.04
CA LEU A 370 11.89 -19.69 -20.91
C LEU A 370 11.27 -19.18 -22.21
N ILE A 371 11.70 -17.98 -22.62
CA ILE A 371 11.55 -17.52 -24.00
C ILE A 371 12.93 -17.62 -24.67
N VAL A 372 13.05 -18.45 -25.70
CA VAL A 372 14.33 -18.86 -26.29
C VAL A 372 14.33 -18.59 -27.78
N HIS A 373 15.37 -17.93 -28.27
CA HIS A 373 15.56 -17.74 -29.70
C HIS A 373 15.87 -19.08 -30.39
N GLN A 374 15.41 -19.26 -31.62
CA GLN A 374 15.55 -20.51 -32.38
C GLN A 374 17.01 -21.03 -32.47
N SER A 375 18.00 -20.13 -32.51
CA SER A 375 19.42 -20.53 -32.53
C SER A 375 19.93 -21.20 -31.24
N GLY A 376 19.22 -21.02 -30.12
CA GLY A 376 19.53 -21.70 -28.86
C GLY A 376 18.63 -22.89 -28.54
N SER A 377 17.57 -23.13 -29.35
CA SER A 377 16.52 -24.10 -28.99
C SER A 377 17.04 -25.53 -28.89
N HIS A 378 17.98 -25.95 -29.75
CA HIS A 378 18.54 -27.30 -29.70
C HIS A 378 19.26 -27.59 -28.37
N HIS A 379 20.13 -26.68 -27.91
CA HIS A 379 20.84 -26.82 -26.65
C HIS A 379 19.87 -26.84 -25.46
N ILE A 380 18.87 -25.94 -25.46
CA ILE A 380 17.88 -25.85 -24.39
C ILE A 380 16.97 -27.08 -24.34
N GLU A 381 16.55 -27.64 -25.48
CA GLU A 381 15.74 -28.86 -25.52
C GLU A 381 16.52 -30.10 -25.04
N GLN A 382 17.82 -30.16 -25.30
CA GLN A 382 18.68 -31.23 -24.76
C GLN A 382 18.84 -31.10 -23.25
N TRP A 383 19.23 -29.92 -22.78
CA TRP A 383 19.37 -29.62 -21.35
C TRP A 383 18.07 -29.83 -20.57
N GLY A 384 16.94 -29.36 -21.10
CA GLY A 384 15.64 -29.54 -20.48
C GLY A 384 15.25 -31.01 -20.28
N LYS A 385 15.69 -31.91 -21.16
CA LYS A 385 15.46 -33.36 -21.01
C LYS A 385 16.39 -34.03 -20.00
N SER A 386 17.64 -33.58 -19.88
CA SER A 386 18.64 -34.20 -19.02
C SER A 386 18.67 -33.65 -17.60
N ASP A 387 18.36 -32.36 -17.45
CA ASP A 387 18.70 -31.57 -16.27
C ASP A 387 17.50 -30.81 -15.68
N CYS A 388 16.30 -31.03 -16.20
CA CYS A 388 15.06 -30.44 -15.67
C CYS A 388 13.98 -31.52 -15.48
N LYS A 389 13.02 -31.22 -14.60
CA LYS A 389 11.80 -32.00 -14.40
C LYS A 389 10.62 -31.31 -15.10
N GLY A 390 9.79 -32.09 -15.79
CA GLY A 390 8.58 -31.57 -16.43
C GLY A 390 8.83 -30.57 -17.56
N PHE A 391 10.02 -30.61 -18.18
CA PHE A 391 10.40 -29.69 -19.24
C PHE A 391 9.61 -29.98 -20.53
N GLU A 392 8.91 -28.97 -21.04
CA GLU A 392 8.18 -29.06 -22.30
C GLU A 392 8.22 -27.77 -23.11
N LYS A 393 8.09 -27.92 -24.42
CA LYS A 393 7.86 -26.83 -25.35
C LYS A 393 6.37 -26.55 -25.44
N VAL A 394 5.97 -25.30 -25.20
CA VAL A 394 4.57 -24.88 -25.20
C VAL A 394 4.23 -24.24 -26.55
N THR A 395 3.16 -24.68 -27.18
CA THR A 395 2.66 -24.08 -28.42
C THR A 395 1.98 -22.75 -28.12
N ILE A 396 2.52 -21.65 -28.63
CA ILE A 396 1.93 -20.31 -28.54
C ILE A 396 1.53 -19.85 -29.93
N ASN A 397 0.23 -19.61 -30.14
CA ASN A 397 -0.33 -19.27 -31.45
C ASN A 397 -0.19 -17.77 -31.78
N ARG A 398 -0.18 -16.91 -30.76
CA ARG A 398 -0.11 -15.45 -30.92
C ARG A 398 0.71 -14.83 -29.78
N GLY A 399 1.38 -13.72 -30.08
CA GLY A 399 2.03 -12.86 -29.08
C GLY A 399 3.52 -13.09 -28.88
N LEU A 400 4.10 -14.22 -29.31
CA LEU A 400 5.55 -14.38 -29.39
C LEU A 400 6.12 -13.73 -30.66
N PRO A 401 7.29 -13.07 -30.60
CA PRO A 401 7.98 -12.58 -31.78
C PRO A 401 8.45 -13.74 -32.69
N PRO A 402 8.54 -13.54 -34.02
CA PRO A 402 9.06 -14.56 -34.94
C PRO A 402 10.46 -15.05 -34.54
N GLY A 403 10.70 -16.37 -34.64
CA GLY A 403 11.97 -16.99 -34.29
C GLY A 403 12.19 -17.23 -32.79
N TRP A 404 11.19 -17.01 -31.94
CA TRP A 404 11.23 -17.30 -30.52
C TRP A 404 10.27 -18.44 -30.14
N ASN A 405 10.74 -19.30 -29.24
CA ASN A 405 10.02 -20.45 -28.70
C ASN A 405 9.77 -20.25 -27.20
N PHE A 406 8.68 -20.80 -26.69
CA PHE A 406 8.32 -20.75 -25.27
C PHE A 406 8.36 -22.14 -24.66
N TYR A 407 8.98 -22.25 -23.48
CA TYR A 407 9.14 -23.49 -22.73
C TYR A 407 8.70 -23.29 -21.29
N LYS A 408 8.26 -24.37 -20.65
CA LYS A 408 7.99 -24.43 -19.22
C LYS A 408 8.70 -25.64 -18.60
N ALA A 409 9.01 -25.56 -17.31
CA ALA A 409 9.51 -26.69 -16.54
C ALA A 409 9.04 -26.57 -15.09
N ASP A 410 8.90 -27.72 -14.43
CA ASP A 410 8.51 -27.80 -13.02
C ASP A 410 9.69 -27.49 -12.10
N ALA A 411 10.91 -27.84 -12.52
CA ALA A 411 12.13 -27.60 -11.75
C ALA A 411 13.39 -27.76 -12.62
N ALA A 412 14.41 -26.95 -12.35
CA ALA A 412 15.77 -27.19 -12.82
C ALA A 412 16.54 -27.98 -11.75
N LEU A 413 17.23 -29.04 -12.17
CA LEU A 413 18.00 -29.93 -11.29
C LEU A 413 19.50 -29.65 -11.39
N ARG A 414 19.99 -29.28 -12.59
CA ARG A 414 21.40 -28.95 -12.84
C ARG A 414 21.56 -27.77 -13.80
N ASP A 415 22.60 -26.98 -13.62
CA ASP A 415 22.91 -25.77 -14.41
C ASP A 415 24.01 -25.97 -15.46
N THR A 416 24.03 -27.14 -16.12
CA THR A 416 25.13 -27.55 -17.02
C THR A 416 25.38 -26.59 -18.20
N LEU A 417 24.41 -25.74 -18.55
CA LEU A 417 24.51 -24.73 -19.61
C LEU A 417 24.98 -23.34 -19.15
N LYS A 418 25.34 -23.13 -17.88
CA LYS A 418 25.70 -21.81 -17.34
C LYS A 418 26.79 -21.06 -18.11
N ASP A 419 27.79 -21.75 -18.65
CA ASP A 419 28.89 -21.13 -19.39
C ASP A 419 28.45 -20.58 -20.77
N GLN A 420 27.46 -21.24 -21.38
CA GLN A 420 26.88 -20.83 -22.67
C GLN A 420 25.74 -19.82 -22.49
N TYR A 421 24.94 -19.98 -21.43
CA TYR A 421 23.80 -19.14 -21.08
C TYR A 421 23.87 -18.77 -19.59
N PRO A 422 24.58 -17.69 -19.21
CA PRO A 422 24.78 -17.31 -17.79
C PRO A 422 23.49 -17.08 -16.99
N ILE A 423 22.38 -16.76 -17.67
CA ILE A 423 21.04 -16.62 -17.09
C ILE A 423 20.49 -17.92 -16.47
N LEU A 424 21.06 -19.07 -16.86
CA LEU A 424 20.68 -20.40 -16.37
C LEU A 424 21.62 -20.90 -15.26
N ALA A 425 22.55 -20.08 -14.79
CA ALA A 425 23.42 -20.42 -13.67
C ALA A 425 22.64 -20.43 -12.36
N PHE A 426 22.90 -21.44 -11.52
CA PHE A 426 22.37 -21.44 -10.16
C PHE A 426 23.10 -20.43 -9.27
N PRO A 427 22.49 -19.98 -8.17
CA PRO A 427 23.16 -19.12 -7.19
C PRO A 427 24.43 -19.77 -6.65
N THR A 428 25.55 -19.04 -6.67
CA THR A 428 26.81 -19.47 -6.06
C THR A 428 26.89 -19.18 -4.56
N THR A 429 26.03 -18.27 -4.09
CA THR A 429 25.89 -17.91 -2.68
C THR A 429 24.48 -18.20 -2.22
N THR A 430 24.34 -18.53 -0.94
CA THR A 430 23.02 -18.71 -0.33
C THR A 430 22.50 -17.37 0.18
N LYS A 431 21.31 -16.98 -0.27
CA LYS A 431 20.63 -15.78 0.20
C LYS A 431 19.22 -16.10 0.69
N LEU A 432 18.83 -15.43 1.77
CA LEU A 432 17.46 -15.45 2.26
C LEU A 432 16.80 -14.12 1.87
N ASN A 433 15.90 -14.17 0.90
CA ASN A 433 15.11 -13.03 0.47
C ASN A 433 13.75 -13.03 1.14
N MET A 434 13.23 -11.83 1.37
CA MET A 434 11.94 -11.63 2.02
C MET A 434 10.97 -11.03 1.01
N ILE A 435 9.77 -11.61 0.93
CA ILE A 435 8.71 -11.17 0.02
C ILE A 435 7.43 -10.83 0.79
N GLY A 436 6.75 -9.78 0.33
CA GLY A 436 5.48 -9.35 0.92
C GLY A 436 5.58 -8.92 2.38
N GLY A 437 4.48 -9.10 3.10
CA GLY A 437 4.30 -8.60 4.46
C GLY A 437 4.00 -7.10 4.51
N ILE A 438 3.32 -6.67 5.57
CA ILE A 438 3.01 -5.25 5.80
C ILE A 438 3.80 -4.77 7.01
N ARG A 439 4.72 -3.84 6.80
CA ARG A 439 5.49 -3.20 7.88
C ARG A 439 4.67 -2.16 8.63
N LEU A 440 4.87 -2.03 9.93
CA LEU A 440 4.28 -0.97 10.75
C LEU A 440 4.89 0.39 10.36
N GLU A 441 6.19 0.55 10.54
CA GLU A 441 6.97 1.73 10.14
C GLU A 441 8.29 1.35 9.43
N LYS A 442 9.31 2.20 9.53
CA LYS A 442 10.69 1.87 9.12
C LYS A 442 11.30 0.95 10.18
N GLY A 443 11.83 -0.20 9.77
CA GLY A 443 12.41 -1.20 10.68
C GLY A 443 11.86 -2.60 10.42
N ASN A 444 12.15 -3.54 11.32
CA ASN A 444 11.85 -4.97 11.17
C ASN A 444 10.55 -5.40 11.90
N GLU A 445 9.56 -4.51 11.97
CA GLU A 445 8.27 -4.78 12.60
C GLU A 445 7.18 -4.94 11.54
N PHE A 446 6.43 -6.05 11.63
CA PHE A 446 5.37 -6.41 10.69
C PHE A 446 4.06 -6.65 11.41
N PHE A 447 2.95 -6.36 10.73
CA PHE A 447 1.64 -6.72 11.25
C PHE A 447 1.52 -8.24 11.31
N ALA A 448 1.09 -8.76 12.46
CA ALA A 448 0.97 -10.20 12.69
C ALA A 448 0.00 -10.90 11.71
N PHE A 449 -1.01 -10.20 11.19
CA PHE A 449 -1.92 -10.74 10.16
C PHE A 449 -1.36 -10.73 8.74
N ALA A 450 -0.25 -10.03 8.51
CA ALA A 450 0.41 -9.94 7.22
C ALA A 450 1.93 -10.07 7.41
N PRO A 451 2.41 -11.23 7.89
CA PRO A 451 3.83 -11.48 8.04
C PRO A 451 4.51 -11.57 6.66
N PRO A 452 5.82 -11.31 6.60
CA PRO A 452 6.59 -11.57 5.39
C PRO A 452 6.75 -13.08 5.15
N LYS A 453 7.03 -13.45 3.90
CA LYS A 453 7.43 -14.80 3.51
C LYS A 453 8.90 -14.79 3.07
N PHE A 454 9.52 -15.95 3.00
CA PHE A 454 10.95 -16.05 2.68
C PHE A 454 11.20 -16.97 1.49
N ILE A 455 12.10 -16.55 0.62
CA ILE A 455 12.63 -17.35 -0.49
C ILE A 455 14.10 -17.62 -0.17
N LEU A 456 14.47 -18.89 -0.18
CA LEU A 456 15.86 -19.30 -0.11
C LEU A 456 16.42 -19.42 -1.53
N GLU A 457 17.37 -18.55 -1.87
CA GLU A 457 18.16 -18.67 -3.08
C GLU A 457 19.43 -19.46 -2.73
N SER A 458 19.42 -20.78 -2.96
CA SER A 458 20.60 -21.61 -2.77
C SER A 458 20.70 -22.67 -3.86
N SER A 459 21.92 -23.04 -4.22
CA SER A 459 22.23 -24.21 -5.06
C SER A 459 22.54 -25.47 -4.26
N ASN A 460 22.68 -25.35 -2.93
CA ASN A 460 23.07 -26.47 -2.09
C ASN A 460 21.83 -27.16 -1.49
N GLU A 461 21.60 -28.42 -1.88
CA GLU A 461 20.50 -29.25 -1.37
C GLU A 461 20.58 -29.52 0.15
N SER A 462 21.74 -29.37 0.79
CA SER A 462 21.88 -29.52 2.24
C SER A 462 21.53 -28.26 3.03
N THR A 463 21.11 -27.18 2.36
CA THR A 463 20.69 -25.96 3.07
C THR A 463 19.28 -26.11 3.60
N THR A 464 19.08 -25.74 4.86
CA THR A 464 17.77 -25.78 5.53
C THR A 464 17.46 -24.43 6.15
N VAL A 465 16.16 -24.09 6.21
CA VAL A 465 15.68 -22.88 6.86
C VAL A 465 14.93 -23.27 8.12
N GLN A 466 15.29 -22.66 9.25
CA GLN A 466 14.64 -22.88 10.53
C GLN A 466 14.25 -21.54 11.13
N GLY A 467 13.04 -21.45 11.66
CA GLY A 467 12.58 -20.30 12.40
C GLY A 467 12.74 -20.51 13.90
N TYR A 468 12.99 -19.43 14.63
CA TYR A 468 13.05 -19.42 16.08
C TYR A 468 12.26 -18.24 16.62
N SER A 469 11.67 -18.40 17.79
CA SER A 469 11.20 -17.28 18.61
C SER A 469 11.80 -17.45 20.00
N ASN A 470 12.62 -16.49 20.43
CA ASN A 470 13.36 -16.54 21.70
C ASN A 470 14.01 -17.93 21.95
N GLU A 471 14.77 -18.42 20.94
CA GLU A 471 15.45 -19.73 20.94
C GLU A 471 14.56 -20.99 20.83
N ILE A 472 13.23 -20.85 20.79
CA ILE A 472 12.30 -21.96 20.55
C ILE A 472 12.07 -22.15 19.06
N LEU A 473 12.23 -23.38 18.56
CA LEU A 473 12.04 -23.72 17.14
C LEU A 473 10.58 -23.48 16.69
N LEU A 474 10.42 -22.79 15.57
CA LEU A 474 9.17 -22.58 14.85
C LEU A 474 9.14 -23.50 13.62
N ASN A 475 8.02 -24.19 13.43
CA ASN A 475 7.78 -25.01 12.24
C ASN A 475 7.36 -24.11 11.08
N LEU A 476 8.32 -23.79 10.20
CA LEU A 476 8.03 -23.10 8.95
C LEU A 476 7.33 -24.04 7.98
N GLU A 477 6.31 -23.55 7.29
CA GLU A 477 5.70 -24.26 6.17
C GLU A 477 6.49 -23.93 4.89
N ASP A 478 6.89 -24.93 4.12
CA ASP A 478 7.51 -24.76 2.81
C ASP A 478 6.51 -25.15 1.71
N GLN A 479 6.23 -24.19 0.82
CA GLN A 479 5.46 -24.42 -0.39
C GLN A 479 6.29 -24.00 -1.62
N ASN A 480 6.88 -24.97 -2.30
CA ASN A 480 7.68 -24.78 -3.51
C ASN A 480 8.85 -23.77 -3.33
N GLY A 481 9.56 -23.84 -2.20
CA GLY A 481 10.71 -22.97 -1.91
C GLY A 481 10.34 -21.62 -1.30
N ILE A 482 9.05 -21.42 -0.97
CA ILE A 482 8.56 -20.26 -0.23
C ILE A 482 8.24 -20.71 1.20
N TYR A 483 9.02 -20.20 2.15
CA TYR A 483 8.86 -20.46 3.57
C TYR A 483 7.90 -19.44 4.19
N THR A 484 6.89 -19.93 4.91
CA THR A 484 5.94 -19.10 5.64
C THR A 484 5.97 -19.38 7.12
N LEU A 485 5.80 -18.32 7.92
CA LEU A 485 5.61 -18.45 9.36
C LEU A 485 4.32 -19.20 9.66
N PRO A 486 4.28 -20.02 10.73
CA PRO A 486 3.06 -20.71 11.13
C PRO A 486 1.98 -19.69 11.55
N LEU A 487 0.71 -20.04 11.37
CA LEU A 487 -0.43 -19.15 11.68
C LEU A 487 -0.45 -18.66 13.13
N ASN A 488 0.13 -19.42 14.06
CA ASN A 488 0.24 -19.12 15.49
C ASN A 488 1.64 -18.62 15.88
N ALA A 489 2.39 -18.03 14.94
CA ALA A 489 3.69 -17.45 15.24
C ALA A 489 3.60 -16.43 16.40
N PRO A 490 4.55 -16.43 17.35
CA PRO A 490 4.51 -15.53 18.49
C PRO A 490 4.55 -14.06 18.09
N THR A 491 3.75 -13.25 18.77
CA THR A 491 3.64 -11.82 18.58
C THR A 491 4.36 -11.07 19.71
N ASN A 492 4.81 -9.85 19.44
CA ASN A 492 5.62 -9.01 20.35
C ASN A 492 6.89 -9.71 20.85
N GLN A 493 7.42 -10.64 20.05
CA GLN A 493 8.65 -11.37 20.31
C GLN A 493 9.53 -11.34 19.05
N THR A 494 10.83 -11.41 19.26
CA THR A 494 11.78 -11.52 18.14
C THR A 494 11.67 -12.91 17.52
N ILE A 495 11.33 -12.92 16.24
CA ILE A 495 11.39 -14.08 15.37
C ILE A 495 12.68 -13.98 14.57
N GLU A 496 13.47 -15.05 14.64
CA GLU A 496 14.74 -15.17 13.95
C GLU A 496 14.66 -16.32 12.94
N ILE A 497 14.97 -16.08 11.67
CA ILE A 497 15.10 -17.13 10.67
C ILE A 497 16.57 -17.36 10.39
N LYS A 498 17.01 -18.59 10.63
CA LYS A 498 18.36 -19.06 10.37
C LYS A 498 18.36 -19.97 9.16
N VAL A 499 19.37 -19.80 8.34
CA VAL A 499 19.72 -20.73 7.26
C VAL A 499 20.93 -21.52 7.71
N TYR A 500 20.81 -22.83 7.66
CA TYR A 500 21.86 -23.79 8.01
C TYR A 500 22.38 -24.47 6.76
N GLU A 501 23.69 -24.71 6.72
CA GLU A 501 24.35 -25.62 5.79
C GLU A 501 25.03 -26.71 6.61
N GLY A 502 24.40 -27.89 6.69
CA GLY A 502 24.75 -28.88 7.72
C GLY A 502 24.51 -28.30 9.13
N ASP A 503 25.52 -28.31 9.98
CA ASP A 503 25.45 -27.79 11.36
C ASP A 503 25.81 -26.30 11.48
N LYS A 504 26.20 -25.64 10.39
CA LYS A 504 26.69 -24.27 10.40
C LYS A 504 25.60 -23.28 9.98
N THR A 505 25.34 -22.27 10.82
CA THR A 505 24.51 -21.11 10.43
C THR A 505 25.26 -20.25 9.42
N ILE A 506 24.67 -20.07 8.24
CA ILE A 506 25.24 -19.29 7.14
C ILE A 506 24.56 -17.93 6.94
N ALA A 507 23.30 -17.80 7.36
CA ALA A 507 22.58 -16.52 7.39
C ALA A 507 21.58 -16.50 8.54
N SER A 508 21.36 -15.33 9.14
CA SER A 508 20.27 -15.10 10.08
C SER A 508 19.63 -13.74 9.83
N ARG A 509 18.32 -13.65 10.07
CA ARG A 509 17.56 -12.40 10.04
C ARG A 509 16.50 -12.39 11.13
N SER A 510 16.29 -11.23 11.74
CA SER A 510 15.42 -11.03 12.89
C SER A 510 14.34 -9.97 12.60
N TRP A 511 13.12 -10.20 13.12
CA TRP A 511 11.99 -9.28 13.04
C TRP A 511 10.98 -9.55 14.15
N GLN A 512 9.97 -8.70 14.25
CA GLN A 512 8.88 -8.85 15.21
C GLN A 512 7.53 -8.80 14.50
N LEU A 513 6.61 -9.67 14.93
CA LEU A 513 5.21 -9.61 14.54
C LEU A 513 4.44 -8.87 15.63
N ILE A 514 3.74 -7.80 15.25
CA ILE A 514 2.97 -6.98 16.17
C ILE A 514 1.48 -7.23 15.93
N ASP A 515 0.77 -7.66 16.98
CA ASP A 515 -0.67 -7.89 16.97
C ASP A 515 -1.46 -6.79 17.68
N HIS A 516 -0.80 -6.05 18.56
CA HIS A 516 -1.36 -4.93 19.28
C HIS A 516 -0.42 -3.74 19.17
N PHE A 517 -0.96 -2.63 18.67
CA PHE A 517 -0.24 -1.38 18.60
C PHE A 517 -1.01 -0.34 19.41
N GLU A 518 -0.33 0.31 20.35
CA GLU A 518 -0.95 1.30 21.21
C GLU A 518 -1.49 2.49 20.39
N HIS A 519 -2.55 3.12 20.90
CA HIS A 519 -3.09 4.33 20.31
C HIS A 519 -2.01 5.42 20.29
N GLN A 520 -1.51 5.76 19.11
CA GLN A 520 -0.69 6.96 18.92
C GLN A 520 -1.57 8.21 18.94
N GLU A 521 -0.99 9.35 19.29
CA GLU A 521 -1.62 10.64 19.06
C GLU A 521 -1.99 10.78 17.58
N LEU A 522 -3.18 11.34 17.32
CA LEU A 522 -3.61 11.64 15.95
C LEU A 522 -2.60 12.60 15.32
N ALA A 523 -2.01 12.19 14.22
CA ALA A 523 -1.28 13.05 13.31
C ALA A 523 -2.16 14.26 12.96
N LYS A 524 -1.53 15.38 12.60
CA LYS A 524 -2.23 16.61 12.26
C LYS A 524 -3.34 16.34 11.23
N ILE A 525 -4.59 16.49 11.66
CA ILE A 525 -5.78 16.29 10.83
C ILE A 525 -5.69 17.21 9.61
N GLN A 526 -5.91 16.60 8.44
CA GLN A 526 -6.03 17.32 7.18
C GLN A 526 -7.49 17.57 6.86
N TYR A 527 -7.79 18.77 6.38
CA TYR A 527 -9.16 19.20 6.11
C TYR A 527 -9.39 19.41 4.62
N PHE A 528 -10.64 19.17 4.20
CA PHE A 528 -11.09 19.35 2.83
C PHE A 528 -12.16 20.44 2.76
N ASP A 529 -12.12 21.23 1.68
CA ASP A 529 -13.05 22.32 1.41
C ASP A 529 -14.43 21.81 0.93
N ALA A 530 -15.33 22.73 0.60
CA ALA A 530 -16.71 22.43 0.17
C ALA A 530 -16.81 21.67 -1.17
N VAL A 531 -15.74 21.59 -1.95
CA VAL A 531 -15.71 20.87 -3.24
C VAL A 531 -14.91 19.56 -3.13
N GLY A 532 -14.23 19.35 -2.01
CA GLY A 532 -13.49 18.12 -1.69
C GLY A 532 -12.00 18.18 -1.98
N ASN A 533 -11.39 19.38 -2.05
CA ASN A 533 -9.94 19.56 -2.18
C ASN A 533 -9.29 19.82 -0.82
N LEU A 534 -8.02 19.43 -0.69
CA LEU A 534 -7.24 19.71 0.52
C LEU A 534 -7.14 21.23 0.75
N THR A 535 -7.37 21.68 1.98
CA THR A 535 -7.35 23.10 2.33
C THR A 535 -6.52 23.39 3.59
N LEU A 536 -5.89 24.57 3.61
CA LEU A 536 -5.25 25.15 4.79
C LEU A 536 -6.15 26.16 5.50
N GLU A 537 -7.38 26.38 4.99
CA GLU A 537 -8.33 27.32 5.56
C GLU A 537 -8.79 26.91 6.97
N SER A 538 -9.35 27.88 7.70
CA SER A 538 -9.88 27.65 9.05
C SER A 538 -11.15 26.81 9.06
N ARG A 539 -11.85 26.61 7.93
CA ARG A 539 -13.07 25.81 7.83
C ARG A 539 -12.86 24.63 6.91
N GLY A 540 -13.25 23.43 7.34
CA GLY A 540 -13.11 22.22 6.51
C GLY A 540 -13.72 20.97 7.11
N VAL A 541 -13.64 19.85 6.39
CA VAL A 541 -14.15 18.53 6.80
C VAL A 541 -13.08 17.45 6.65
N ALA A 542 -13.04 16.48 7.56
CA ALA A 542 -12.18 15.29 7.52
C ALA A 542 -13.03 14.05 7.82
N GLY A 543 -13.35 13.25 6.81
CA GLY A 543 -14.33 12.18 6.94
C GLY A 543 -15.70 12.72 7.36
N GLY A 544 -16.12 12.43 8.59
CA GLY A 544 -17.33 12.95 9.24
C GLY A 544 -17.09 14.08 10.25
N TYR A 545 -15.84 14.50 10.46
CA TYR A 545 -15.47 15.56 11.41
C TYR A 545 -15.44 16.93 10.74
N PHE A 546 -16.06 17.94 11.37
CA PHE A 546 -16.10 19.31 10.85
C PHE A 546 -15.27 20.26 11.71
N HIS A 547 -14.45 21.08 11.05
CA HIS A 547 -13.69 22.15 11.69
C HIS A 547 -14.33 23.50 11.38
N ASN A 548 -14.64 24.28 12.43
CA ASN A 548 -15.23 25.61 12.36
C ASN A 548 -16.45 25.74 11.43
N TYR A 549 -17.31 24.71 11.42
CA TYR A 549 -18.57 24.72 10.70
C TYR A 549 -19.73 24.36 11.61
N LYS A 550 -20.79 25.18 11.58
CA LYS A 550 -22.04 24.92 12.26
C LYS A 550 -23.12 24.64 11.21
N PRO A 551 -23.56 23.39 11.06
CA PRO A 551 -24.60 23.04 10.10
C PRO A 551 -25.95 23.63 10.52
N PRO A 552 -26.88 23.88 9.57
CA PRO A 552 -28.23 24.26 9.91
C PRO A 552 -28.92 23.15 10.71
N ALA A 553 -29.87 23.53 11.57
CA ALA A 553 -30.66 22.57 12.33
C ALA A 553 -31.30 21.54 11.39
N PHE A 554 -31.23 20.26 11.77
CA PHE A 554 -31.94 19.20 11.06
C PHE A 554 -33.34 19.08 11.67
N GLN A 555 -34.33 19.64 10.98
CA GLN A 555 -35.74 19.49 11.33
C GLN A 555 -36.38 18.71 10.19
N ASP A 556 -36.46 17.40 10.36
CA ASP A 556 -37.32 16.62 9.49
C ASP A 556 -38.77 16.91 9.91
N ASN A 557 -39.66 17.16 8.95
CA ASN A 557 -41.06 17.55 9.16
C ASN A 557 -41.89 16.37 9.69
N SER A 558 -41.48 15.78 10.80
CA SER A 558 -42.39 15.08 11.69
C SER A 558 -42.94 16.11 12.67
N VAL A 559 -43.99 16.80 12.24
CA VAL A 559 -44.88 17.52 13.17
C VAL A 559 -45.66 16.45 13.96
N VAL A 560 -44.97 15.73 14.83
CA VAL A 560 -45.58 15.08 15.99
C VAL A 560 -45.08 15.90 17.16
N ALA A 561 -45.79 16.99 17.43
CA ALA A 561 -45.59 17.77 18.64
C ALA A 561 -45.59 16.79 19.83
N THR A 562 -44.47 16.78 20.53
CA THR A 562 -44.30 16.21 21.87
C THR A 562 -45.36 16.80 22.79
N ASN A 563 -46.53 16.17 22.85
CA ASN A 563 -47.50 16.33 23.92
C ASN A 563 -47.77 14.93 24.47
N ILE A 564 -47.59 14.83 25.78
CA ILE A 564 -47.55 13.64 26.65
C ILE A 564 -48.93 12.97 26.79
N ASP A 565 -49.84 13.13 25.82
CA ASP A 565 -51.13 12.45 25.83
C ASP A 565 -50.97 11.04 25.25
N GLN A 566 -51.05 10.02 26.10
CA GLN A 566 -51.04 8.59 25.73
C GLN A 566 -52.25 8.14 24.86
N ASN A 567 -53.04 9.09 24.36
CA ASN A 567 -54.32 8.88 23.68
C ASN A 567 -54.38 9.60 22.32
N ILE A 568 -53.28 9.56 21.56
CA ILE A 568 -53.17 10.16 20.23
C ILE A 568 -53.20 9.06 19.16
N ILE A 569 -54.00 9.25 18.12
CA ILE A 569 -54.04 8.40 16.93
C ILE A 569 -53.66 9.24 15.71
N LEU A 570 -52.76 8.71 14.89
CA LEU A 570 -52.35 9.27 13.61
C LEU A 570 -53.12 8.60 12.47
N ILE A 571 -53.52 9.39 11.49
CA ILE A 571 -54.24 8.93 10.30
C ILE A 571 -53.53 9.45 9.05
N GLY A 572 -53.18 8.55 8.14
CA GLY A 572 -52.61 8.87 6.82
C GLY A 572 -53.64 8.87 5.69
N ARG A 573 -53.17 9.07 4.45
CA ARG A 573 -53.99 9.25 3.23
C ARG A 573 -54.77 8.02 2.76
N LYS A 574 -54.25 6.82 3.02
CA LYS A 574 -54.78 5.55 2.50
C LYS A 574 -55.57 4.80 3.57
N PRO A 575 -56.58 3.97 3.21
CA PRO A 575 -57.30 3.15 4.17
C PRO A 575 -56.34 2.20 4.89
N GLY A 576 -56.41 2.15 6.21
CA GLY A 576 -55.50 1.36 7.05
C GLY A 576 -54.23 2.10 7.48
N HIS A 577 -53.97 3.32 6.98
CA HIS A 577 -52.94 4.19 7.55
C HIS A 577 -53.41 4.77 8.88
N ILE A 578 -53.35 3.94 9.92
CA ILE A 578 -53.64 4.30 11.31
C ILE A 578 -52.53 3.77 12.21
N ALA A 579 -51.99 4.62 13.08
CA ALA A 579 -50.95 4.23 14.02
C ALA A 579 -51.03 5.09 15.28
N ASN A 580 -50.57 4.53 16.40
CA ASN A 580 -50.19 5.34 17.54
C ASN A 580 -48.81 5.98 17.26
N PRO A 581 -48.50 7.17 17.81
CA PRO A 581 -47.18 7.79 17.65
C PRO A 581 -46.00 6.91 18.07
N SER A 582 -46.22 5.94 18.95
CA SER A 582 -45.22 4.97 19.41
C SER A 582 -45.04 3.76 18.48
N GLU A 583 -45.90 3.57 17.48
CA GLU A 583 -45.80 2.49 16.51
C GLU A 583 -44.94 2.92 15.32
N GLN A 584 -44.19 2.00 14.73
CA GLN A 584 -43.46 2.25 13.50
C GLN A 584 -44.41 2.24 12.30
N PHE A 585 -44.35 3.28 11.46
CA PHE A 585 -45.10 3.37 10.21
C PHE A 585 -44.29 4.13 9.16
N ASN A 586 -44.47 3.80 7.89
CA ASN A 586 -43.71 4.32 6.75
C ASN A 586 -44.53 5.28 5.86
N TRP A 587 -45.54 5.93 6.43
CA TRP A 587 -46.44 6.82 5.70
C TRP A 587 -46.61 8.14 6.44
N GLN A 588 -46.85 9.22 5.69
CA GLN A 588 -47.05 10.54 6.28
C GLN A 588 -48.39 10.64 7.02
N PRO A 589 -48.41 11.05 8.30
CA PRO A 589 -49.64 11.37 9.02
C PRO A 589 -50.25 12.67 8.49
N ILE A 590 -51.55 12.64 8.26
CA ILE A 590 -52.34 13.78 7.76
C ILE A 590 -53.19 14.37 8.88
N TRP A 591 -53.73 13.50 9.75
CA TRP A 591 -54.50 13.91 10.90
C TRP A 591 -53.92 13.31 12.18
N GLN A 592 -53.87 14.15 13.20
CA GLN A 592 -53.65 13.76 14.58
C GLN A 592 -54.99 13.88 15.32
N ILE A 593 -55.40 12.78 15.94
CA ILE A 593 -56.68 12.67 16.65
C ILE A 593 -56.36 12.42 18.12
N SER A 594 -56.66 13.40 18.95
CA SER A 594 -56.56 13.25 20.41
C SER A 594 -57.89 12.70 20.93
N LEU A 595 -57.90 11.45 21.39
CA LEU A 595 -59.11 10.80 21.91
C LEU A 595 -59.57 11.41 23.25
N GLY A 596 -58.65 11.98 24.05
CA GLY A 596 -58.98 12.63 25.33
C GLY A 596 -59.72 13.96 25.14
N SER A 597 -59.16 14.87 24.34
CA SER A 597 -59.77 16.18 24.03
C SER A 597 -60.82 16.12 22.91
N LEU A 598 -60.96 14.95 22.26
CA LEU A 598 -61.84 14.72 21.10
C LEU A 598 -61.62 15.75 19.99
N SER A 599 -60.36 16.18 19.79
CA SER A 599 -59.96 17.18 18.81
C SER A 599 -59.15 16.58 17.67
N VAL A 600 -59.34 17.10 16.47
CA VAL A 600 -58.61 16.70 15.27
C VAL A 600 -57.75 17.85 14.77
N LYS A 601 -56.45 17.61 14.67
CA LYS A 601 -55.46 18.55 14.13
C LYS A 601 -54.91 18.03 12.80
N PHE A 602 -54.64 18.95 11.90
CA PHE A 602 -54.04 18.67 10.61
C PHE A 602 -52.51 18.69 10.74
N CYS A 603 -51.86 17.59 10.35
CA CYS A 603 -50.40 17.45 10.37
C CYS A 603 -49.82 17.12 8.98
N GLY A 604 -50.64 17.19 7.92
CA GLY A 604 -50.18 17.06 6.54
C GLY A 604 -49.45 18.31 6.01
N ASN A 605 -48.61 18.14 5.00
CA ASN A 605 -47.81 19.24 4.42
C ASN A 605 -48.66 20.32 3.73
N SER A 606 -49.70 19.91 2.99
CA SER A 606 -50.60 20.82 2.24
C SER A 606 -51.98 20.18 2.06
N GLU A 607 -53.06 20.96 1.86
CA GLU A 607 -54.40 20.37 1.60
C GLU A 607 -54.49 19.65 0.25
N ALA A 608 -53.74 20.12 -0.75
CA ALA A 608 -53.70 19.50 -2.08
C ALA A 608 -53.09 18.09 -2.00
N ASP A 609 -52.02 17.94 -1.24
CA ASP A 609 -51.29 16.68 -1.08
C ASP A 609 -51.85 15.79 0.04
N SER A 610 -52.85 16.26 0.77
CA SER A 610 -53.45 15.55 1.90
C SER A 610 -54.78 14.88 1.57
N GLN A 611 -55.22 14.92 0.31
CA GLN A 611 -56.47 14.31 -0.13
C GLN A 611 -56.47 12.78 0.12
N PRO A 612 -57.60 12.20 0.57
CA PRO A 612 -57.69 10.76 0.80
C PRO A 612 -57.57 9.99 -0.52
N GLN A 613 -56.77 8.93 -0.53
CA GLN A 613 -56.42 8.17 -1.74
C GLN A 613 -57.04 6.76 -1.70
N ASN A 614 -57.56 6.29 -2.84
CA ASN A 614 -57.99 4.90 -2.99
C ASN A 614 -56.79 3.95 -2.90
N TYR A 615 -56.87 2.97 -2.02
CA TYR A 615 -55.86 1.92 -1.85
C TYR A 615 -56.51 0.64 -1.30
N ILE A 616 -56.00 -0.50 -1.75
CA ILE A 616 -56.45 -1.83 -1.28
C ILE A 616 -55.61 -2.18 -0.05
N CYS A 617 -56.17 -1.96 1.14
CA CYS A 617 -55.53 -2.35 2.39
C CYS A 617 -55.54 -3.87 2.56
N THR A 618 -54.36 -4.46 2.75
CA THR A 618 -54.17 -5.89 3.03
C THR A 618 -54.35 -6.22 4.52
N ASP A 619 -54.11 -5.25 5.42
CA ASP A 619 -54.32 -5.37 6.86
C ASP A 619 -55.76 -5.01 7.25
N LEU A 620 -56.57 -6.04 7.48
CA LEU A 620 -57.99 -5.88 7.79
C LEU A 620 -58.23 -5.30 9.19
N GLU A 621 -57.29 -5.44 10.12
CA GLU A 621 -57.39 -4.92 11.48
C GLU A 621 -57.15 -3.40 11.48
N LYS A 622 -56.04 -2.96 10.87
CA LYS A 622 -55.76 -1.55 10.64
C LYS A 622 -56.86 -0.87 9.83
N LEU A 623 -57.41 -1.53 8.79
CA LEU A 623 -58.56 -0.99 8.05
C LEU A 623 -59.81 -0.82 8.91
N ARG A 624 -60.07 -1.76 9.83
CA ARG A 624 -61.21 -1.71 10.75
C ARG A 624 -61.06 -0.55 11.73
N ASP A 625 -59.88 -0.35 12.29
CA ASP A 625 -59.61 0.71 13.26
C ASP A 625 -59.61 2.09 12.60
N TRP A 626 -58.98 2.21 11.43
CA TRP A 626 -59.02 3.42 10.61
C TRP A 626 -60.47 3.87 10.32
N LYS A 627 -61.36 2.91 10.00
CA LYS A 627 -62.80 3.19 9.84
C LYS A 627 -63.53 3.50 11.14
N LYS A 628 -63.17 2.85 12.24
CA LYS A 628 -63.77 3.10 13.55
C LYS A 628 -63.56 4.57 13.91
N VAL A 629 -62.33 5.04 13.81
CA VAL A 629 -61.93 6.40 14.15
C VAL A 629 -62.56 7.44 13.20
N LEU A 630 -62.43 7.26 11.88
CA LEU A 630 -62.90 8.26 10.91
C LEU A 630 -64.40 8.25 10.62
N TRP A 631 -65.09 7.12 10.82
CA TRP A 631 -66.50 7.01 10.46
C TRP A 631 -67.42 6.71 11.65
N LYS A 632 -67.10 5.70 12.47
CA LYS A 632 -67.97 5.31 13.59
C LYS A 632 -67.90 6.31 14.75
N GLU A 633 -66.75 6.93 14.95
CA GLU A 633 -66.51 7.87 16.06
C GLU A 633 -66.48 9.34 15.63
N LYS A 634 -66.76 9.63 14.35
CA LYS A 634 -66.76 10.99 13.81
C LYS A 634 -67.69 11.97 14.56
N ASN A 635 -68.79 11.47 15.13
CA ASN A 635 -69.75 12.28 15.89
C ASN A 635 -69.26 12.60 17.30
N LYS A 636 -68.19 11.94 17.76
CA LYS A 636 -67.53 12.22 19.05
C LYS A 636 -66.51 13.35 18.91
N VAL A 637 -66.10 13.74 17.71
CA VAL A 637 -65.13 14.83 17.49
C VAL A 637 -65.78 16.18 17.83
N ILE A 638 -65.24 16.87 18.83
CA ILE A 638 -65.73 18.15 19.34
C ILE A 638 -65.18 19.32 18.52
N SER A 639 -63.93 19.24 18.06
CA SER A 639 -63.28 20.31 17.31
C SER A 639 -62.38 19.78 16.21
N VAL A 640 -62.47 20.41 15.03
CA VAL A 640 -61.55 20.23 13.90
C VAL A 640 -60.82 21.55 13.73
N GLU A 641 -59.52 21.48 13.43
CA GLU A 641 -58.70 22.66 13.18
C GLU A 641 -59.36 23.65 12.22
N ARG A 642 -59.24 24.94 12.53
CA ARG A 642 -59.88 26.03 11.80
C ARG A 642 -59.43 26.01 10.33
N GLY A 643 -60.39 26.03 9.40
CA GLY A 643 -60.14 25.97 7.96
C GLY A 643 -60.02 24.56 7.38
N LYS A 644 -59.90 23.50 8.19
CA LYS A 644 -59.67 22.12 7.72
C LYS A 644 -60.92 21.23 7.69
N ARG A 645 -62.10 21.84 7.90
CA ARG A 645 -63.37 21.11 8.05
C ARG A 645 -63.79 20.37 6.77
N GLU A 646 -63.57 20.97 5.61
CA GLU A 646 -63.92 20.35 4.32
C GLU A 646 -63.07 19.11 4.03
N LEU A 647 -61.75 19.20 4.22
CA LEU A 647 -60.84 18.06 4.06
C LEU A 647 -61.18 16.93 5.05
N TRP A 648 -61.47 17.26 6.31
CA TRP A 648 -61.91 16.27 7.30
C TRP A 648 -63.21 15.56 6.86
N GLU A 649 -64.19 16.32 6.38
CA GLU A 649 -65.43 15.76 5.85
C GLU A 649 -65.19 14.82 4.67
N GLN A 650 -64.21 15.10 3.82
CA GLN A 650 -63.82 14.21 2.73
C GLN A 650 -63.28 12.87 3.27
N TYR A 651 -62.42 12.88 4.29
CA TYR A 651 -61.95 11.64 4.94
C TYR A 651 -63.09 10.83 5.56
N THR A 652 -64.02 11.48 6.27
CA THR A 652 -65.17 10.78 6.88
C THR A 652 -66.11 10.19 5.81
N LYS A 653 -66.39 10.93 4.73
CA LYS A 653 -67.20 10.45 3.58
C LYS A 653 -66.49 9.32 2.83
N PHE A 654 -65.17 9.42 2.69
CA PHE A 654 -64.33 8.41 2.04
C PHE A 654 -64.32 7.10 2.82
N ALA A 655 -64.14 7.17 4.15
CA ALA A 655 -64.17 6.01 5.03
C ALA A 655 -65.51 5.26 5.01
N LYS A 656 -66.64 5.97 4.81
CA LYS A 656 -67.97 5.36 4.62
C LYS A 656 -68.08 4.50 3.36
N LYS A 657 -67.47 4.95 2.25
CA LYS A 657 -67.65 4.36 0.91
C LYS A 657 -66.83 3.09 0.67
N ILE A 658 -65.73 2.91 1.38
CA ILE A 658 -64.81 1.78 1.18
C ILE A 658 -65.46 0.48 1.64
N LYS A 659 -65.48 -0.55 0.79
CA LYS A 659 -65.85 -1.94 1.15
C LYS A 659 -64.58 -2.77 1.33
N ALA A 660 -64.51 -3.60 2.37
CA ALA A 660 -63.38 -4.52 2.54
C ALA A 660 -63.42 -5.58 1.43
N LYS A 661 -62.33 -5.76 0.69
CA LYS A 661 -62.14 -6.88 -0.25
C LYS A 661 -61.14 -7.85 0.35
N LYS A 662 -61.50 -9.13 0.46
CA LYS A 662 -60.56 -10.21 0.78
C LYS A 662 -59.58 -10.38 -0.40
N PRO A 663 -58.26 -10.28 -0.20
CA PRO A 663 -57.29 -10.66 -1.23
C PRO A 663 -57.31 -12.18 -1.43
N LYS A 664 -57.19 -12.63 -2.69
CA LYS A 664 -56.81 -14.01 -3.01
C LYS A 664 -55.31 -14.16 -2.71
N LEU A 665 -54.96 -14.97 -1.71
CA LEU A 665 -53.56 -15.29 -1.39
C LEU A 665 -52.89 -15.96 -2.61
N SER A 666 -51.78 -15.38 -3.08
CA SER A 666 -50.77 -16.11 -3.84
C SER A 666 -49.66 -16.54 -2.88
N GLU A 667 -49.54 -17.84 -2.66
CA GLU A 667 -48.46 -18.48 -1.93
C GLU A 667 -47.13 -18.26 -2.65
N LYS A 668 -46.29 -17.32 -2.18
CA LYS A 668 -44.82 -17.27 -2.38
C LYS A 668 -44.28 -15.95 -1.84
N LEU A 669 -44.02 -15.86 -0.54
CA LEU A 669 -43.02 -14.96 0.08
C LEU A 669 -43.11 -15.15 1.60
N ASN A 670 -42.65 -16.31 2.07
CA ASN A 670 -42.41 -16.54 3.51
C ASN A 670 -41.37 -17.64 3.69
N ARG A 671 -40.14 -17.35 3.28
CA ARG A 671 -38.93 -18.01 3.75
C ARG A 671 -37.77 -17.03 3.63
N GLN A 672 -37.58 -16.20 4.66
CA GLN A 672 -36.27 -15.72 5.14
C GLN A 672 -36.47 -14.72 6.28
N SER A 673 -36.84 -15.24 7.45
CA SER A 673 -36.55 -14.62 8.74
C SER A 673 -36.03 -15.73 9.64
N LYS A 674 -34.75 -16.07 9.48
CA LYS A 674 -34.02 -16.78 10.54
C LYS A 674 -33.47 -15.71 11.47
N THR A 675 -34.09 -15.61 12.63
CA THR A 675 -33.48 -15.12 13.85
C THR A 675 -32.13 -15.82 14.06
N ILE A 676 -31.06 -15.03 14.20
CA ILE A 676 -29.78 -15.52 14.74
C ILE A 676 -29.73 -14.98 16.16
N ASP A 677 -30.16 -15.82 17.10
CA ASP A 677 -29.88 -15.65 18.51
C ASP A 677 -28.40 -16.02 18.75
N SER A 678 -27.61 -15.06 19.24
CA SER A 678 -26.41 -15.17 20.10
C SER A 678 -25.33 -14.13 19.73
N PRO A 679 -24.82 -13.34 20.71
CA PRO A 679 -23.68 -12.43 20.51
C PRO A 679 -22.32 -13.13 20.29
N GLU A 680 -22.28 -14.45 20.40
CA GLU A 680 -21.04 -15.25 20.31
C GLU A 680 -20.58 -15.50 18.87
N ASN A 681 -21.42 -15.21 17.86
CA ASN A 681 -21.07 -15.36 16.44
C ASN A 681 -20.49 -14.09 15.78
N CYS A 682 -20.35 -12.97 16.51
CA CYS A 682 -19.92 -11.69 15.94
C CYS A 682 -18.40 -11.45 15.92
N ILE A 683 -17.59 -12.41 16.36
CA ILE A 683 -16.12 -12.31 16.30
C ILE A 683 -15.59 -13.63 15.74
N GLN A 684 -15.40 -13.69 14.42
CA GLN A 684 -14.55 -14.75 13.87
C GLN A 684 -13.12 -14.57 14.42
N PRO A 685 -12.39 -15.65 14.72
CA PRO A 685 -10.98 -15.56 15.08
C PRO A 685 -10.21 -15.04 13.85
N GLY A 686 -9.80 -13.78 13.91
CA GLY A 686 -9.13 -13.05 12.83
C GLY A 686 -9.13 -11.55 13.13
N TYR A 687 -8.30 -10.78 12.41
CA TYR A 687 -8.26 -9.33 12.54
C TYR A 687 -9.40 -8.73 11.69
N PRO A 688 -10.52 -8.25 12.26
CA PRO A 688 -11.50 -7.51 11.48
C PRO A 688 -10.86 -6.21 10.96
N ASP A 689 -11.32 -5.74 9.80
CA ASP A 689 -10.93 -4.45 9.23
C ASP A 689 -9.41 -4.25 9.04
N GLN A 690 -8.67 -5.30 8.65
CA GLN A 690 -7.20 -5.27 8.46
C GLN A 690 -6.69 -4.03 7.73
N LEU A 691 -7.32 -3.66 6.61
CA LEU A 691 -6.92 -2.49 5.83
C LEU A 691 -7.09 -1.20 6.63
N LEU A 692 -8.21 -1.04 7.36
CA LEU A 692 -8.44 0.14 8.20
C LEU A 692 -7.47 0.18 9.37
N TYR A 693 -7.11 -0.97 9.94
CA TYR A 693 -6.09 -1.01 10.99
C TYR A 693 -4.73 -0.52 10.46
N VAL A 694 -4.29 -0.97 9.28
CA VAL A 694 -3.05 -0.45 8.66
C VAL A 694 -3.13 1.06 8.43
N ILE A 695 -4.27 1.56 7.96
CA ILE A 695 -4.49 3.00 7.76
C ILE A 695 -4.48 3.75 9.10
N SER A 696 -5.01 3.15 10.17
CA SER A 696 -5.07 3.72 11.51
C SER A 696 -3.70 3.85 12.16
N VAL A 697 -2.84 2.86 12.01
CA VAL A 697 -1.45 2.93 12.49
C VAL A 697 -0.64 3.92 11.68
N LYS A 698 -0.75 3.88 10.34
CA LYS A 698 0.07 4.74 9.48
C LYS A 698 -0.38 6.20 9.49
N GLN A 699 -1.68 6.45 9.67
CA GLN A 699 -2.39 7.74 9.66
C GLN A 699 -2.25 8.58 8.38
N THR A 700 -1.07 8.66 7.79
CA THR A 700 -0.81 9.26 6.48
C THR A 700 0.09 8.34 5.69
N MET A 701 -0.25 8.06 4.44
CA MET A 701 0.62 7.30 3.54
C MET A 701 0.49 7.77 2.11
N LEU A 702 1.49 7.44 1.30
CA LEU A 702 1.42 7.65 -0.14
C LEU A 702 0.44 6.67 -0.77
N TRP A 703 -0.22 7.11 -1.84
CA TRP A 703 -1.17 6.34 -2.62
C TRP A 703 -0.57 5.02 -3.14
N GLN A 704 0.70 5.03 -3.56
CA GLN A 704 1.37 3.79 -3.99
C GLN A 704 1.49 2.78 -2.85
N LYS A 705 1.80 3.25 -1.63
CA LYS A 705 1.86 2.35 -0.47
C LYS A 705 0.50 1.77 -0.15
N PHE A 706 -0.56 2.58 -0.25
CA PHE A 706 -1.93 2.11 -0.12
C PHE A 706 -2.27 1.04 -1.18
N LYS A 707 -1.94 1.24 -2.47
CA LYS A 707 -2.13 0.22 -3.51
C LYS A 707 -1.42 -1.09 -3.16
N GLN A 708 -0.16 -1.02 -2.73
CA GLN A 708 0.64 -2.18 -2.33
C GLN A 708 -0.01 -2.94 -1.17
N ILE A 709 -0.50 -2.22 -0.15
CA ILE A 709 -1.21 -2.80 1.00
C ILE A 709 -2.49 -3.51 0.55
N VAL A 710 -3.34 -2.83 -0.25
CA VAL A 710 -4.57 -3.44 -0.78
C VAL A 710 -4.25 -4.69 -1.58
N ASN A 711 -3.24 -4.64 -2.45
CA ASN A 711 -2.82 -5.81 -3.22
C ASN A 711 -2.33 -6.95 -2.33
N CYS A 712 -1.53 -6.64 -1.30
CA CYS A 712 -1.02 -7.63 -0.34
C CYS A 712 -2.17 -8.35 0.40
N LEU A 713 -3.22 -7.62 0.77
CA LEU A 713 -4.37 -8.18 1.49
C LEU A 713 -5.37 -8.91 0.57
N TYR A 714 -5.51 -8.49 -0.69
CA TYR A 714 -6.38 -9.18 -1.66
C TYR A 714 -5.80 -10.46 -2.25
N PHE A 715 -4.49 -10.65 -2.15
CA PHE A 715 -3.75 -11.73 -2.83
C PHE A 715 -4.16 -13.15 -2.44
N GLN A 716 -5.03 -13.30 -1.45
CA GLN A 716 -5.36 -14.61 -0.92
C GLN A 716 -6.31 -15.42 -1.83
N ASP A 717 -7.07 -14.86 -2.80
CA ASP A 717 -8.09 -15.68 -3.48
C ASP A 717 -8.60 -15.27 -4.89
N ASP A 718 -8.04 -14.28 -5.62
CA ASP A 718 -8.68 -13.86 -6.88
C ASP A 718 -7.71 -13.49 -8.03
N GLU A 719 -7.89 -14.14 -9.19
CA GLU A 719 -7.14 -13.87 -10.44
C GLU A 719 -7.45 -12.49 -11.05
N GLN A 720 -8.44 -11.76 -10.53
CA GLN A 720 -8.89 -10.47 -11.05
C GLN A 720 -8.06 -9.29 -10.52
N LYS A 721 -6.77 -9.26 -10.85
CA LYS A 721 -5.96 -8.04 -10.68
C LYS A 721 -6.33 -6.97 -11.70
N GLY A 722 -6.92 -5.90 -11.21
CA GLY A 722 -6.99 -4.62 -11.90
C GLY A 722 -8.08 -3.73 -11.32
N GLN A 723 -7.68 -2.59 -10.74
CA GLN A 723 -8.56 -1.50 -10.27
C GLN A 723 -9.34 -1.70 -8.95
N GLN A 724 -9.20 -2.81 -8.23
CA GLN A 724 -9.89 -2.99 -6.93
C GLN A 724 -9.52 -1.90 -5.91
N HIS A 725 -8.27 -1.44 -5.88
CA HIS A 725 -7.83 -0.34 -5.02
C HIS A 725 -8.53 1.00 -5.34
N LEU A 726 -9.01 1.21 -6.58
CA LEU A 726 -9.78 2.41 -6.94
C LEU A 726 -11.20 2.37 -6.37
N ILE A 727 -11.83 1.19 -6.41
CA ILE A 727 -13.16 0.94 -5.84
C ILE A 727 -13.07 1.03 -4.31
N ILE A 728 -12.19 0.21 -3.74
CA ILE A 728 -11.29 0.53 -2.63
C ILE A 728 -11.46 1.88 -1.95
N ARG A 729 -10.58 2.74 -2.44
CA ARG A 729 -10.47 4.16 -2.21
C ARG A 729 -11.83 4.84 -2.18
N SER A 730 -12.61 4.73 -3.26
CA SER A 730 -13.89 5.44 -3.39
C SER A 730 -14.84 5.07 -2.25
N LEU A 731 -14.92 3.81 -1.88
CA LEU A 731 -15.84 3.34 -0.84
C LEU A 731 -15.36 3.70 0.57
N LEU A 732 -14.05 3.61 0.86
CA LEU A 732 -13.49 4.10 2.13
C LEU A 732 -13.71 5.61 2.31
N GLU A 733 -13.59 6.36 1.22
CA GLU A 733 -13.83 7.79 1.18
C GLU A 733 -15.29 8.14 1.43
N SER A 734 -16.22 7.43 0.80
CA SER A 734 -17.66 7.59 1.03
C SER A 734 -18.12 7.16 2.42
N LEU A 735 -17.45 6.16 3.02
CA LEU A 735 -17.71 5.74 4.41
C LEU A 735 -17.10 6.69 5.45
N GLY A 736 -16.27 7.66 5.04
CA GLY A 736 -15.67 8.63 5.96
C GLY A 736 -14.51 8.11 6.79
N HIS A 737 -13.89 6.98 6.41
CA HIS A 737 -12.73 6.42 7.10
C HIS A 737 -11.40 7.07 6.67
N CYS A 738 -11.32 7.50 5.41
CA CYS A 738 -10.11 8.09 4.85
C CYS A 738 -10.46 9.19 3.84
N ASP A 739 -9.55 10.13 3.65
CA ASP A 739 -9.59 11.13 2.60
C ASP A 739 -8.37 11.03 1.70
N PHE A 740 -8.53 11.34 0.43
CA PHE A 740 -7.47 11.24 -0.57
C PHE A 740 -7.18 12.60 -1.22
N ASP A 741 -5.90 12.89 -1.43
CA ASP A 741 -5.44 14.07 -2.17
C ASP A 741 -4.48 13.66 -3.28
N PHE A 742 -4.82 14.05 -4.51
CA PHE A 742 -4.06 13.74 -5.73
C PHE A 742 -3.55 15.01 -6.44
N THR A 743 -3.65 16.18 -5.80
CA THR A 743 -3.24 17.44 -6.42
C THR A 743 -1.72 17.58 -6.50
N ASP A 744 -1.03 17.43 -5.36
CA ASP A 744 0.44 17.60 -5.30
C ASP A 744 1.20 16.41 -4.71
N ASN A 745 0.59 15.65 -3.79
CA ASN A 745 1.33 14.69 -2.95
C ASN A 745 0.89 13.24 -3.07
N ASN A 746 -0.20 12.94 -3.80
CA ASN A 746 -0.75 11.58 -3.96
C ASN A 746 -0.83 10.83 -2.61
N LYS A 747 -1.53 11.41 -1.63
CA LYS A 747 -1.59 10.92 -0.25
C LYS A 747 -2.98 10.42 0.15
N VAL A 748 -2.96 9.48 1.09
CA VAL A 748 -4.10 8.97 1.84
C VAL A 748 -3.98 9.49 3.26
N TYR A 749 -5.04 10.10 3.75
CA TYR A 749 -5.16 10.59 5.12
C TYR A 749 -6.23 9.80 5.84
N ALA A 750 -5.88 9.27 6.99
CA ALA A 750 -6.81 8.79 7.98
C ALA A 750 -7.76 9.90 8.42
N CYS A 751 -9.05 9.60 8.54
CA CYS A 751 -10.01 10.50 9.19
C CYS A 751 -10.08 10.20 10.69
N PRO A 752 -10.18 11.21 11.57
CA PRO A 752 -10.33 10.99 13.00
C PRO A 752 -11.58 10.14 13.31
N PRO A 753 -11.60 9.38 14.41
CA PRO A 753 -12.78 8.59 14.79
C PRO A 753 -13.94 9.53 15.16
N VAL A 754 -15.10 9.29 14.54
CA VAL A 754 -16.32 10.08 14.73
C VAL A 754 -17.50 9.15 14.92
N LEU A 755 -18.31 9.43 15.94
CA LEU A 755 -19.62 8.83 16.10
C LEU A 755 -20.64 9.69 15.33
N VAL A 756 -21.03 9.20 14.15
CA VAL A 756 -21.86 9.89 13.16
C VAL A 756 -23.34 9.60 13.42
N ARG A 757 -24.11 10.60 13.83
CA ARG A 757 -25.56 10.49 13.99
C ARG A 757 -26.24 10.23 12.65
N LEU A 758 -27.05 9.17 12.57
CA LEU A 758 -27.90 8.86 11.42
C LEU A 758 -29.12 9.80 11.37
N PRO A 759 -29.73 10.05 10.21
CA PRO A 759 -30.86 10.97 10.11
C PRO A 759 -32.22 10.41 10.58
N ASN A 760 -32.29 9.15 11.05
CA ASN A 760 -33.54 8.54 11.53
C ASN A 760 -34.02 9.15 12.86
N LEU A 761 -35.31 9.48 12.93
CA LEU A 761 -35.94 10.22 14.03
C LEU A 761 -36.58 9.34 15.11
N THR A 762 -36.80 8.05 14.85
CA THR A 762 -37.58 7.20 15.77
C THR A 762 -36.83 6.91 17.07
N VAL A 763 -35.53 6.65 16.98
CA VAL A 763 -34.62 6.43 18.10
C VAL A 763 -33.21 6.97 17.75
N PRO A 764 -32.45 7.49 18.73
CA PRO A 764 -31.07 7.88 18.52
C PRO A 764 -30.18 6.73 18.03
N GLN A 765 -29.52 6.94 16.90
CA GLN A 765 -28.68 5.96 16.22
C GLN A 765 -27.45 6.63 15.63
N ALA A 766 -26.27 6.08 15.87
CA ALA A 766 -25.04 6.56 15.27
C ALA A 766 -24.13 5.43 14.79
N ILE A 767 -23.30 5.72 13.79
CA ILE A 767 -22.31 4.79 13.26
C ILE A 767 -20.89 5.28 13.54
N LEU A 768 -19.95 4.35 13.72
CA LEU A 768 -18.54 4.70 13.91
C LEU A 768 -17.82 4.81 12.56
N SER A 769 -17.37 6.03 12.24
CA SER A 769 -16.54 6.38 11.08
C SER A 769 -15.13 6.77 11.50
N GLY A 770 -14.17 6.78 10.56
CA GLY A 770 -12.78 7.16 10.84
C GLY A 770 -11.90 6.00 11.28
N LEU A 771 -10.80 6.31 11.99
CA LEU A 771 -9.83 5.31 12.45
C LEU A 771 -10.41 4.29 13.41
N ARG A 772 -9.87 3.08 13.37
CA ARG A 772 -10.28 1.96 14.22
C ARG A 772 -9.08 1.03 14.46
N PHE A 773 -8.92 0.61 15.71
CA PHE A 773 -7.90 -0.35 16.14
C PHE A 773 -8.55 -1.71 16.46
N PRO A 774 -7.80 -2.83 16.48
CA PRO A 774 -8.36 -4.17 16.64
C PRO A 774 -9.21 -4.35 17.91
N ASP A 775 -8.85 -3.69 19.01
CA ASP A 775 -9.53 -3.74 20.30
C ASP A 775 -10.76 -2.81 20.39
N THR A 776 -10.94 -1.89 19.43
CA THR A 776 -11.98 -0.85 19.48
C THR A 776 -13.38 -1.44 19.60
N LEU A 777 -13.69 -2.51 18.84
CA LEU A 777 -15.01 -3.15 18.87
C LEU A 777 -15.27 -3.89 20.18
N GLN A 778 -14.26 -4.58 20.72
CA GLN A 778 -14.36 -5.30 21.99
C GLN A 778 -14.60 -4.31 23.14
N ARG A 779 -13.84 -3.21 23.16
CA ARG A 779 -14.00 -2.15 24.17
C ARG A 779 -15.34 -1.46 24.05
N LEU A 780 -15.79 -1.13 22.82
CA LEU A 780 -17.13 -0.57 22.59
C LEU A 780 -18.23 -1.49 23.12
N SER A 781 -18.13 -2.79 22.85
CA SER A 781 -19.09 -3.76 23.37
C SER A 781 -19.09 -3.84 24.89
N GLN A 782 -17.93 -3.75 25.55
CA GLN A 782 -17.84 -3.75 27.01
C GLN A 782 -18.48 -2.48 27.59
N VAL A 783 -18.17 -1.32 27.03
CA VAL A 783 -18.71 -0.03 27.50
C VAL A 783 -20.22 0.02 27.33
N CYS A 784 -20.75 -0.31 26.13
CA CYS A 784 -22.19 -0.31 25.87
C CYS A 784 -22.96 -1.21 26.86
N ARG A 785 -22.44 -2.42 27.15
CA ARG A 785 -23.03 -3.35 28.12
C ARG A 785 -22.98 -2.83 29.56
N SER A 786 -21.91 -2.12 29.92
CA SER A 786 -21.71 -1.59 31.28
C SER A 786 -22.54 -0.35 31.57
N MET A 787 -22.82 0.46 30.54
CA MET A 787 -23.58 1.70 30.68
C MET A 787 -25.06 1.43 30.91
N ASN A 788 -25.74 0.79 29.95
CA ASN A 788 -27.17 0.48 30.06
C ASN A 788 -27.55 -0.76 29.23
N PRO A 789 -28.48 -1.61 29.72
CA PRO A 789 -28.85 -2.85 29.04
C PRO A 789 -29.64 -2.65 27.74
N HIS A 790 -30.27 -1.49 27.52
CA HIS A 790 -31.03 -1.18 26.30
C HIS A 790 -30.16 -0.64 25.14
N ILE A 791 -28.88 -0.36 25.38
CA ILE A 791 -27.97 0.08 24.32
C ILE A 791 -27.71 -1.10 23.37
N TYR A 792 -28.11 -0.93 22.11
CA TYR A 792 -27.94 -1.94 21.08
C TYR A 792 -26.72 -1.63 20.21
N LEU A 793 -25.78 -2.56 20.17
CA LEU A 793 -24.58 -2.51 19.32
C LEU A 793 -24.67 -3.58 18.24
N GLU A 794 -24.61 -3.17 16.98
CA GLU A 794 -24.60 -4.05 15.82
C GLU A 794 -23.31 -3.85 15.03
N VAL A 795 -22.64 -4.95 14.68
CA VAL A 795 -21.47 -4.97 13.80
C VAL A 795 -21.80 -5.83 12.59
N THR A 796 -21.82 -5.24 11.41
CA THR A 796 -22.23 -5.90 10.16
C THR A 796 -21.22 -5.68 9.03
N PRO A 797 -20.88 -6.71 8.23
CA PRO A 797 -20.10 -6.54 7.02
C PRO A 797 -20.81 -5.63 6.01
N GLN A 798 -20.02 -4.94 5.18
CA GLN A 798 -20.55 -4.19 4.05
C GLN A 798 -21.12 -5.14 2.98
N PRO A 799 -22.24 -4.81 2.32
CA PRO A 799 -22.83 -5.67 1.30
C PRO A 799 -21.92 -5.82 0.07
N GLY A 800 -21.94 -6.99 -0.55
CA GLY A 800 -21.20 -7.27 -1.78
C GLY A 800 -19.88 -8.03 -1.56
N LYS A 801 -18.98 -7.95 -2.53
CA LYS A 801 -17.78 -8.82 -2.62
C LYS A 801 -16.49 -8.22 -2.05
N TYR A 802 -16.51 -6.98 -1.55
CA TYR A 802 -15.30 -6.24 -1.19
C TYR A 802 -14.88 -6.52 0.26
N LYS A 803 -14.16 -7.63 0.48
CA LYS A 803 -13.79 -8.13 1.81
C LYS A 803 -12.92 -7.20 2.67
N LEU A 804 -12.20 -6.24 2.06
CA LEU A 804 -11.32 -5.31 2.80
C LEU A 804 -12.04 -4.05 3.32
N LEU A 805 -13.34 -3.89 3.06
CA LEU A 805 -14.07 -2.74 3.57
C LEU A 805 -14.36 -2.90 5.06
N PRO A 806 -14.29 -1.81 5.85
CA PRO A 806 -14.55 -1.88 7.28
C PRO A 806 -15.99 -2.24 7.56
N GLN A 807 -16.20 -3.05 8.60
CA GLN A 807 -17.54 -3.38 9.08
C GLN A 807 -18.27 -2.13 9.56
N ARG A 808 -19.56 -2.07 9.27
CA ARG A 808 -20.48 -1.07 9.82
C ARG A 808 -20.67 -1.36 11.30
N VAL A 809 -20.49 -0.35 12.13
CA VAL A 809 -20.70 -0.42 13.58
C VAL A 809 -21.79 0.57 13.91
N LEU A 810 -22.97 0.08 14.27
CA LEU A 810 -24.14 0.87 14.65
C LEU A 810 -24.33 0.79 16.15
N ILE A 811 -24.56 1.94 16.77
CA ILE A 811 -24.97 2.08 18.16
C ILE A 811 -26.36 2.72 18.15
N GLN A 812 -27.31 2.09 18.82
CA GLN A 812 -28.64 2.61 19.05
C GLN A 812 -28.88 2.74 20.55
N THR A 813 -29.46 3.88 20.94
CA THR A 813 -29.74 4.23 22.33
C THR A 813 -31.17 4.74 22.47
N GLU A 814 -31.63 4.98 23.70
CA GLU A 814 -32.94 5.62 23.94
C GLU A 814 -32.82 7.14 23.88
N THR A 815 -31.66 7.68 24.27
CA THR A 815 -31.42 9.13 24.32
C THR A 815 -30.15 9.54 23.56
N GLU A 816 -30.16 10.78 23.05
CA GLU A 816 -28.98 11.40 22.41
C GLU A 816 -27.80 11.54 23.38
N HIS A 817 -28.10 11.73 24.67
CA HIS A 817 -27.08 11.90 25.71
C HIS A 817 -26.21 10.65 25.87
N GLU A 818 -26.80 9.45 25.75
CA GLU A 818 -26.05 8.19 25.83
C GLU A 818 -25.03 8.04 24.69
N LEU A 819 -25.37 8.50 23.47
CA LEU A 819 -24.41 8.51 22.36
C LEU A 819 -23.26 9.48 22.63
N GLU A 820 -23.55 10.64 23.21
CA GLU A 820 -22.54 11.63 23.60
C GLU A 820 -21.63 11.10 24.71
N GLU A 821 -22.17 10.41 25.72
CA GLU A 821 -21.40 9.76 26.78
C GLU A 821 -20.48 8.66 26.25
N ILE A 822 -20.99 7.80 25.35
CA ILE A 822 -20.17 6.77 24.67
C ILE A 822 -19.04 7.45 23.89
N ALA A 823 -19.34 8.47 23.09
CA ALA A 823 -18.32 9.19 22.34
C ALA A 823 -17.25 9.80 23.26
N THR A 824 -17.68 10.39 24.39
CA THR A 824 -16.80 10.99 25.39
C THR A 824 -15.86 9.96 26.02
N HIS A 825 -16.37 8.77 26.34
CA HIS A 825 -15.57 7.67 26.91
C HIS A 825 -14.40 7.27 26.02
N PHE A 826 -14.59 7.28 24.69
CA PHE A 826 -13.57 6.91 23.71
C PHE A 826 -12.79 8.11 23.13
N ASN A 827 -13.08 9.33 23.61
CA ASN A 827 -12.56 10.56 23.02
C ASN A 827 -12.86 10.68 21.50
N PHE A 828 -14.04 10.22 21.10
CA PHE A 828 -14.56 10.39 19.75
C PHE A 828 -15.32 11.70 19.64
N TYR A 829 -15.28 12.33 18.47
CA TYR A 829 -16.17 13.44 18.20
C TYR A 829 -17.60 12.92 18.00
N TYR A 830 -18.56 13.54 18.67
CA TYR A 830 -19.99 13.30 18.45
C TYR A 830 -20.62 14.45 17.69
N SER A 831 -21.32 14.14 16.60
CA SER A 831 -22.09 15.12 15.85
C SER A 831 -23.58 14.91 16.09
N ALA A 832 -24.19 15.73 16.97
CA ALA A 832 -25.62 15.63 17.29
C ALA A 832 -26.53 15.95 16.10
N ILE A 833 -26.05 16.75 15.14
CA ILE A 833 -26.75 16.96 13.86
C ILE A 833 -26.30 15.87 12.89
N PRO A 834 -27.22 15.18 12.19
CA PRO A 834 -26.84 14.11 11.28
C PRO A 834 -25.74 14.53 10.31
N THR A 835 -24.63 13.79 10.29
CA THR A 835 -23.45 14.15 9.50
C THR A 835 -23.76 14.19 8.01
N ALA A 836 -24.67 13.34 7.54
CA ALA A 836 -25.18 13.37 6.16
C ALA A 836 -25.80 14.73 5.80
N TRP A 837 -26.63 15.30 6.69
CA TRP A 837 -27.22 16.63 6.51
C TRP A 837 -26.16 17.72 6.54
N SER A 838 -25.21 17.62 7.47
CA SER A 838 -24.09 18.56 7.60
C SER A 838 -23.22 18.57 6.34
N LEU A 839 -22.91 17.40 5.76
CA LEU A 839 -22.12 17.26 4.54
C LEU A 839 -22.82 17.85 3.32
N VAL A 840 -24.11 17.54 3.12
CA VAL A 840 -24.88 18.08 2.00
C VAL A 840 -24.99 19.61 2.07
N ASN A 841 -25.09 20.18 3.28
CA ASN A 841 -25.13 21.64 3.44
C ASN A 841 -23.75 22.30 3.33
N PHE A 842 -22.71 21.61 3.78
CA PHE A 842 -21.33 22.06 3.69
C PHE A 842 -20.82 22.03 2.25
N SER A 843 -21.16 20.99 1.49
CA SER A 843 -20.81 20.83 0.08
C SER A 843 -21.27 22.03 -0.73
N ASP A 844 -20.49 22.39 -1.75
CA ASP A 844 -20.88 23.47 -2.64
C ASP A 844 -22.07 23.07 -3.55
N SER A 845 -22.60 24.03 -4.32
CA SER A 845 -23.58 23.77 -5.38
C SER A 845 -22.94 23.90 -6.76
N LEU A 846 -23.53 23.23 -7.76
CA LEU A 846 -23.08 23.26 -9.14
C LEU A 846 -22.97 24.69 -9.69
N GLU A 847 -23.97 25.54 -9.36
CA GLU A 847 -24.00 26.96 -9.75
C GLU A 847 -22.83 27.78 -9.18
N LYS A 848 -22.38 27.46 -7.96
CA LYS A 848 -21.25 28.15 -7.32
C LYS A 848 -19.91 27.57 -7.72
N TYR A 849 -19.88 26.28 -8.00
CA TYR A 849 -18.71 25.55 -8.42
C TYR A 849 -18.20 25.99 -9.78
N LEU A 850 -19.11 26.17 -10.76
CA LEU A 850 -18.74 26.48 -12.13
C LEU A 850 -18.11 27.88 -12.23
N PRO A 851 -16.82 27.99 -12.61
CA PRO A 851 -16.17 29.29 -12.81
C PRO A 851 -16.67 30.02 -14.06
N ALA A 852 -16.13 31.21 -14.30
CA ALA A 852 -16.28 31.87 -15.59
C ALA A 852 -15.62 31.04 -16.71
N PHE A 853 -16.26 31.03 -17.88
CA PHE A 853 -15.75 30.39 -19.07
C PHE A 853 -14.62 31.21 -19.71
N GLU A 854 -13.62 30.52 -20.26
CA GLU A 854 -12.52 31.14 -20.98
C GLU A 854 -12.56 30.75 -22.47
N GLU A 855 -12.21 31.68 -23.35
CA GLU A 855 -11.96 31.36 -24.76
C GLU A 855 -10.63 30.59 -24.86
N GLN A 856 -10.72 29.30 -25.15
CA GLN A 856 -9.57 28.42 -25.22
C GLN A 856 -9.75 27.44 -26.38
N GLY A 857 -8.74 27.34 -27.25
CA GLY A 857 -8.72 26.31 -28.28
C GLY A 857 -8.64 24.91 -27.67
N GLU A 858 -9.18 23.91 -28.37
CA GLU A 858 -9.06 22.52 -27.92
C GLU A 858 -7.61 22.11 -27.69
N LEU A 859 -7.37 21.38 -26.60
CA LEU A 859 -6.05 20.81 -26.34
C LEU A 859 -5.75 19.73 -27.37
N ASN A 860 -4.54 19.74 -27.92
CA ASN A 860 -4.07 18.71 -28.84
C ASN A 860 -3.61 17.43 -28.10
N TRP A 861 -4.37 17.01 -27.09
CA TRP A 861 -4.10 15.83 -26.25
C TRP A 861 -5.07 14.69 -26.59
N ASP A 862 -4.70 13.46 -26.25
CA ASP A 862 -5.63 12.32 -26.35
C ASP A 862 -6.88 12.63 -25.53
N LYS A 863 -8.04 12.57 -26.19
CA LYS A 863 -9.31 12.96 -25.59
C LYS A 863 -10.38 11.90 -25.68
N LYS A 864 -11.24 11.88 -24.67
CA LYS A 864 -12.52 11.18 -24.67
C LYS A 864 -13.62 12.15 -24.29
N ILE A 865 -14.79 11.96 -24.85
CA ILE A 865 -15.94 12.81 -24.57
C ILE A 865 -16.98 11.99 -23.83
N PHE A 866 -17.59 12.61 -22.83
CA PHE A 866 -18.66 12.02 -22.03
C PHE A 866 -19.93 11.86 -22.85
N ASP A 867 -20.45 10.63 -22.94
CA ASP A 867 -21.74 10.32 -23.52
C ASP A 867 -22.84 10.42 -22.45
N PRO A 868 -23.72 11.43 -22.51
CA PRO A 868 -24.77 11.64 -21.51
C PRO A 868 -25.91 10.61 -21.57
N GLN A 869 -26.00 9.80 -22.63
CA GLN A 869 -27.03 8.75 -22.75
C GLN A 869 -26.60 7.47 -22.02
N ASN A 870 -25.33 7.07 -22.17
CA ASN A 870 -24.79 5.85 -21.57
C ASN A 870 -23.94 6.09 -20.31
N PHE A 871 -23.66 7.36 -19.99
CA PHE A 871 -22.84 7.81 -18.87
C PHE A 871 -21.40 7.28 -18.90
N GLU A 872 -20.78 7.26 -20.07
CA GLU A 872 -19.43 6.72 -20.28
C GLU A 872 -18.58 7.62 -21.17
N PHE A 873 -17.26 7.61 -20.97
CA PHE A 873 -16.33 8.40 -21.78
C PHE A 873 -15.88 7.58 -23.01
N LYS A 874 -16.19 8.09 -24.21
CA LYS A 874 -15.91 7.43 -25.49
C LYS A 874 -14.80 8.13 -26.28
N THR A 875 -14.02 7.35 -27.02
CA THR A 875 -13.06 7.88 -28.00
C THR A 875 -13.80 8.13 -29.31
N ASN A 876 -13.74 9.36 -29.84
CA ASN A 876 -14.37 9.79 -31.09
C ASN A 876 -15.91 9.64 -31.17
N PRO A 877 -16.72 10.18 -30.25
CA PRO A 877 -18.14 10.31 -30.53
C PRO A 877 -18.39 11.37 -31.62
N SER A 878 -19.49 11.22 -32.36
CA SER A 878 -20.04 12.32 -33.15
C SER A 878 -20.42 13.47 -32.20
N LEU A 879 -19.73 14.60 -32.33
CA LEU A 879 -20.11 15.84 -31.64
C LEU A 879 -21.36 16.39 -32.34
N GLU A 880 -22.53 15.93 -31.92
CA GLU A 880 -23.82 16.52 -32.34
C GLU A 880 -24.16 17.78 -31.53
N SER A 881 -23.53 17.96 -30.37
CA SER A 881 -23.80 19.04 -29.41
C SER A 881 -22.55 19.89 -29.18
N ASN A 882 -22.73 21.21 -29.18
CA ASN A 882 -21.70 22.18 -28.76
C ASN A 882 -21.44 22.16 -27.24
N ILE A 883 -22.24 21.42 -26.47
CA ILE A 883 -22.12 21.26 -25.03
C ILE A 883 -21.64 19.85 -24.73
N HIS A 884 -20.46 19.73 -24.14
CA HIS A 884 -19.86 18.44 -23.86
C HIS A 884 -18.80 18.52 -22.76
N LEU A 885 -18.48 17.37 -22.15
CA LEU A 885 -17.39 17.23 -21.19
C LEU A 885 -16.29 16.37 -21.82
N THR A 886 -15.08 16.91 -21.84
CA THR A 886 -13.91 16.26 -22.42
C THR A 886 -12.93 15.84 -21.34
N GLU A 887 -12.61 14.55 -21.27
CA GLU A 887 -11.47 14.00 -20.55
C GLU A 887 -10.25 14.10 -21.47
N TYR A 888 -9.30 14.97 -21.13
CA TYR A 888 -7.99 15.00 -21.75
C TYR A 888 -7.00 14.20 -20.92
N SER A 889 -6.17 13.41 -21.59
CA SER A 889 -5.04 12.73 -20.97
C SER A 889 -3.78 13.49 -21.29
N HIS A 890 -3.14 14.06 -20.26
CA HIS A 890 -1.86 14.76 -20.43
C HIS A 890 -0.87 13.84 -21.16
N PRO A 891 -0.23 14.28 -22.26
CA PRO A 891 0.57 13.39 -23.12
C PRO A 891 1.67 12.69 -22.33
N LYS A 892 2.40 13.44 -21.50
CA LYS A 892 3.52 12.92 -20.69
C LYS A 892 3.12 12.16 -19.42
N THR A 893 2.41 12.81 -18.50
CA THR A 893 2.10 12.24 -17.18
C THR A 893 0.90 11.30 -17.18
N LYS A 894 0.11 11.27 -18.27
CA LYS A 894 -1.20 10.59 -18.34
C LYS A 894 -2.20 11.04 -17.26
N VAL A 895 -1.90 12.12 -16.54
CA VAL A 895 -2.84 12.78 -15.62
C VAL A 895 -4.04 13.24 -16.43
N ARG A 896 -5.23 12.94 -15.91
CA ARG A 896 -6.48 13.29 -16.58
C ARG A 896 -6.93 14.65 -16.11
N SER A 897 -7.29 15.50 -17.07
CA SER A 897 -7.95 16.78 -16.83
C SER A 897 -9.29 16.77 -17.53
N TYR A 898 -10.29 17.41 -16.93
CA TYR A 898 -11.64 17.46 -17.46
C TYR A 898 -12.00 18.90 -17.77
N TYR A 899 -12.59 19.12 -18.94
CA TYR A 899 -12.98 20.42 -19.41
C TYR A 899 -14.43 20.37 -19.85
N PHE A 900 -15.23 21.28 -19.30
CA PHE A 900 -16.61 21.47 -19.71
C PHE A 900 -16.64 22.52 -20.82
N TRP A 901 -17.23 22.16 -21.95
CA TRP A 901 -17.26 22.97 -23.17
C TRP A 901 -18.66 23.50 -23.44
N ARG A 902 -18.71 24.76 -23.86
CA ARG A 902 -19.88 25.43 -24.42
C ARG A 902 -19.42 26.22 -25.64
N ASP A 903 -19.81 25.74 -26.82
CA ASP A 903 -19.36 26.30 -28.09
C ASP A 903 -17.82 26.31 -28.19
N GLN A 904 -17.18 27.48 -28.30
CA GLN A 904 -15.72 27.64 -28.36
C GLN A 904 -15.10 27.99 -27.00
N GLN A 905 -15.90 28.07 -25.96
CA GLN A 905 -15.45 28.39 -24.62
C GLN A 905 -15.39 27.13 -23.77
N SER A 906 -14.42 27.09 -22.85
CA SER A 906 -14.29 25.97 -21.92
C SER A 906 -13.88 26.42 -20.54
N VAL A 907 -14.09 25.53 -19.57
CA VAL A 907 -13.59 25.70 -18.22
C VAL A 907 -13.11 24.36 -17.67
N LYS A 908 -11.97 24.39 -16.99
CA LYS A 908 -11.42 23.21 -16.32
C LYS A 908 -12.27 22.89 -15.10
N VAL A 909 -12.69 21.63 -14.99
CA VAL A 909 -13.56 21.14 -13.92
C VAL A 909 -13.06 19.80 -13.37
N ASP A 910 -13.54 19.42 -12.20
CA ASP A 910 -13.51 18.05 -11.73
C ASP A 910 -14.48 17.20 -12.56
N LYS A 911 -14.16 15.91 -12.69
CA LYS A 911 -14.96 14.95 -13.46
C LYS A 911 -16.42 14.93 -13.01
N THR A 912 -16.66 14.81 -11.70
CA THR A 912 -18.01 14.56 -11.17
C THR A 912 -18.88 15.80 -11.32
N TRP A 913 -18.35 16.97 -10.97
CA TRP A 913 -19.03 18.24 -11.18
C TRP A 913 -19.29 18.52 -12.68
N GLY A 914 -18.31 18.25 -13.54
CA GLY A 914 -18.45 18.41 -14.99
C GLY A 914 -19.54 17.54 -15.62
N ILE A 915 -19.76 16.32 -15.09
CA ILE A 915 -20.87 15.45 -15.55
C ILE A 915 -22.21 16.14 -15.28
N TYR A 916 -22.42 16.64 -14.07
CA TYR A 916 -23.67 17.32 -13.71
C TYR A 916 -23.85 18.65 -14.42
N ALA A 917 -22.77 19.36 -14.76
CA ALA A 917 -22.82 20.55 -15.62
C ALA A 917 -23.39 20.23 -17.02
N VAL A 918 -22.91 19.15 -17.66
CA VAL A 918 -23.47 18.68 -18.95
C VAL A 918 -24.94 18.29 -18.80
N LEU A 919 -25.28 17.54 -17.76
CA LEU A 919 -26.66 17.10 -17.53
C LEU A 919 -27.63 18.28 -17.29
N GLN A 920 -27.19 19.31 -16.56
CA GLN A 920 -27.96 20.53 -16.33
C GLN A 920 -28.27 21.26 -17.65
N GLU A 921 -27.24 21.49 -18.49
CA GLU A 921 -27.41 22.18 -19.78
C GLU A 921 -28.29 21.39 -20.76
N LEU A 922 -28.14 20.06 -20.77
CA LEU A 922 -29.00 19.18 -21.57
C LEU A 922 -30.39 18.97 -20.95
N LYS A 923 -30.67 19.57 -19.78
CA LYS A 923 -31.91 19.43 -19.01
C LYS A 923 -32.27 17.97 -18.73
N GLN A 924 -31.25 17.14 -18.53
CA GLN A 924 -31.38 15.71 -18.28
C GLN A 924 -31.33 15.45 -16.78
N ASN A 925 -32.43 14.91 -16.24
CA ASN A 925 -32.53 14.50 -14.84
C ASN A 925 -32.25 13.01 -14.70
N VAL A 926 -31.32 12.64 -13.81
CA VAL A 926 -30.84 11.26 -13.67
C VAL A 926 -30.99 10.69 -12.26
N LEU A 927 -31.31 11.53 -11.27
CA LEU A 927 -31.50 11.13 -9.88
C LEU A 927 -32.89 10.50 -9.72
N ARG A 928 -32.93 9.20 -9.40
CA ARG A 928 -34.18 8.49 -9.10
C ARG A 928 -34.33 8.33 -7.60
N TYR A 929 -35.53 8.58 -7.10
CA TYR A 929 -35.80 8.53 -5.68
C TYR A 929 -37.11 7.80 -5.39
N ASP A 930 -37.04 6.82 -4.50
CA ASP A 930 -38.18 6.10 -3.96
C ASP A 930 -38.41 6.60 -2.52
N PRO A 931 -39.36 7.53 -2.32
CA PRO A 931 -39.65 8.06 -0.98
C PRO A 931 -40.27 7.02 -0.05
N ASP A 932 -41.00 6.03 -0.59
CA ASP A 932 -41.68 5.01 0.24
C ASP A 932 -40.67 4.07 0.90
N ASN A 933 -39.54 3.83 0.23
CA ASN A 933 -38.46 2.96 0.72
C ASN A 933 -37.18 3.73 1.12
N ALA A 934 -37.18 5.07 1.04
CA ALA A 934 -36.02 5.93 1.29
C ALA A 934 -34.77 5.51 0.46
N LEU A 935 -34.96 5.18 -0.81
CA LEU A 935 -33.90 4.72 -1.71
C LEU A 935 -33.56 5.77 -2.75
N MET A 936 -32.27 6.02 -2.94
CA MET A 936 -31.77 6.90 -3.99
C MET A 936 -30.92 6.12 -5.00
N ALA A 937 -31.31 6.15 -6.27
CA ALA A 937 -30.60 5.45 -7.34
C ALA A 937 -29.98 6.43 -8.34
N ILE A 938 -28.69 6.25 -8.61
CA ILE A 938 -27.88 7.13 -9.46
C ILE A 938 -27.13 6.29 -10.49
N PRO A 939 -27.12 6.63 -11.79
CA PRO A 939 -26.35 5.89 -12.77
C PRO A 939 -24.87 5.77 -12.38
N THR A 940 -24.29 4.58 -12.50
CA THR A 940 -22.91 4.30 -12.06
C THR A 940 -21.88 5.22 -12.75
N GLY A 941 -22.15 5.55 -14.01
CA GLY A 941 -21.32 6.46 -14.80
C GLY A 941 -21.48 7.95 -14.48
N ALA A 942 -22.61 8.33 -13.87
CA ALA A 942 -22.89 9.68 -13.37
C ALA A 942 -22.55 9.78 -11.88
N THR A 943 -21.27 9.55 -11.56
CA THR A 943 -20.78 9.55 -10.17
C THR A 943 -20.97 10.92 -9.51
N LEU A 944 -21.45 10.93 -8.26
CA LEU A 944 -21.66 12.16 -7.49
C LEU A 944 -20.34 12.83 -7.09
N PRO A 945 -20.33 14.16 -6.89
CA PRO A 945 -19.27 14.83 -6.15
C PRO A 945 -19.01 14.19 -4.79
N LYS A 946 -17.72 14.10 -4.43
CA LYS A 946 -17.21 13.33 -3.30
C LYS A 946 -18.01 13.53 -1.99
N LEU A 947 -18.24 14.78 -1.59
CA LEU A 947 -18.94 15.07 -0.33
C LEU A 947 -20.43 14.73 -0.38
N LEU A 948 -21.07 14.84 -1.56
CA LEU A 948 -22.47 14.45 -1.76
C LEU A 948 -22.62 12.93 -1.77
N GLU A 949 -21.69 12.19 -2.36
CA GLU A 949 -21.69 10.71 -2.30
C GLU A 949 -21.49 10.21 -0.86
N ARG A 950 -20.58 10.86 -0.11
CA ARG A 950 -20.37 10.59 1.32
C ARG A 950 -21.64 10.86 2.13
N ALA A 951 -22.33 11.98 1.86
CA ALA A 951 -23.57 12.31 2.57
C ALA A 951 -24.63 11.21 2.41
N LEU A 952 -24.84 10.69 1.20
CA LEU A 952 -25.77 9.58 0.97
C LEU A 952 -25.33 8.28 1.65
N THR A 953 -24.03 7.99 1.63
CA THR A 953 -23.48 6.79 2.27
C THR A 953 -23.64 6.83 3.79
N LEU A 954 -23.41 8.00 4.41
CA LEU A 954 -23.56 8.21 5.85
C LEU A 954 -25.03 8.37 6.31
N CYS A 955 -26.01 8.30 5.41
CA CYS A 955 -27.42 8.16 5.80
C CYS A 955 -27.70 6.80 6.46
N SER A 956 -26.97 5.76 6.07
CA SER A 956 -27.14 4.40 6.61
C SER A 956 -25.84 3.80 7.18
N GLY A 957 -24.68 4.24 6.69
CA GLY A 957 -23.38 3.60 6.96
C GLY A 957 -23.09 2.39 6.09
N TYR A 958 -23.94 2.11 5.10
CA TYR A 958 -23.73 1.07 4.10
C TYR A 958 -23.21 1.66 2.79
N ILE A 959 -22.28 0.96 2.13
CA ILE A 959 -21.90 1.27 0.76
C ILE A 959 -23.10 1.13 -0.20
N PRO A 960 -23.11 1.88 -1.32
CA PRO A 960 -24.16 1.72 -2.32
C PRO A 960 -24.12 0.33 -2.95
N GLU A 961 -25.30 -0.23 -3.20
CA GLU A 961 -25.41 -1.44 -3.98
C GLU A 961 -25.40 -1.14 -5.47
N TYR A 962 -24.72 -1.98 -6.26
CA TYR A 962 -24.69 -1.84 -7.71
C TYR A 962 -25.74 -2.75 -8.33
N ARG A 963 -26.84 -2.17 -8.80
CA ARG A 963 -27.97 -2.92 -9.38
C ARG A 963 -28.31 -2.45 -10.79
N GLN A 964 -28.92 -3.34 -11.56
CA GLN A 964 -29.58 -2.98 -12.81
C GLN A 964 -31.08 -2.87 -12.53
N LEU A 965 -31.66 -1.69 -12.77
CA LEU A 965 -33.08 -1.45 -12.53
C LEU A 965 -33.91 -2.01 -13.69
N SER A 966 -35.12 -2.50 -13.38
CA SER A 966 -36.07 -3.04 -14.37
C SER A 966 -36.28 -2.08 -15.55
N GLY A 967 -36.10 -2.59 -16.77
CA GLY A 967 -36.24 -1.82 -18.01
C GLY A 967 -35.07 -0.89 -18.35
N SER A 968 -33.98 -0.88 -17.58
CA SER A 968 -32.78 -0.11 -17.88
C SER A 968 -31.60 -0.99 -18.32
N GLN A 969 -30.86 -0.54 -19.32
CA GLN A 969 -29.57 -1.14 -19.73
C GLN A 969 -28.40 -0.61 -18.90
N ILE A 970 -28.64 0.38 -18.03
CA ILE A 970 -27.62 1.09 -17.26
C ILE A 970 -27.63 0.55 -15.83
N ARG A 971 -26.44 0.41 -15.24
CA ARG A 971 -26.28 0.05 -13.82
C ARG A 971 -26.36 1.29 -12.94
N PHE A 972 -27.00 1.15 -11.79
CA PHE A 972 -27.19 2.20 -10.79
C PHE A 972 -26.44 1.86 -9.49
N LYS A 973 -25.90 2.89 -8.84
CA LYS A 973 -25.60 2.90 -7.41
C LYS A 973 -26.89 3.19 -6.66
N VAL A 974 -27.26 2.31 -5.73
CA VAL A 974 -28.47 2.45 -4.92
C VAL A 974 -28.06 2.68 -3.47
N PHE A 975 -28.41 3.85 -2.95
CA PHE A 975 -28.23 4.27 -1.56
C PHE A 975 -29.54 4.03 -0.80
N ARG A 976 -29.43 3.71 0.49
CA ARG A 976 -30.58 3.39 1.36
C ARG A 976 -30.67 4.34 2.54
N ASP A 977 -31.85 4.33 3.16
CA ASP A 977 -32.21 5.15 4.32
C ASP A 977 -31.95 6.65 4.09
N VAL A 978 -32.10 7.11 2.84
CA VAL A 978 -31.91 8.50 2.45
C VAL A 978 -33.22 9.25 2.70
N PRO A 979 -33.30 10.17 3.67
CA PRO A 979 -34.51 10.94 3.92
C PRO A 979 -34.80 11.97 2.83
N ASP A 980 -36.09 12.33 2.69
CA ASP A 980 -36.57 13.32 1.71
C ASP A 980 -35.80 14.64 1.79
N LEU A 981 -35.52 15.14 2.98
CA LEU A 981 -34.82 16.41 3.19
C LEU A 981 -33.41 16.38 2.58
N ILE A 982 -32.69 15.27 2.76
CA ILE A 982 -31.33 15.07 2.23
C ILE A 982 -31.39 14.86 0.72
N ALA A 983 -32.30 14.03 0.23
CA ALA A 983 -32.47 13.78 -1.21
C ALA A 983 -32.78 15.06 -1.98
N ASN A 984 -33.74 15.85 -1.49
CA ASN A 984 -34.12 17.14 -2.09
C ASN A 984 -32.96 18.14 -2.06
N LYS A 985 -32.27 18.25 -0.92
CA LYS A 985 -31.14 19.19 -0.81
C LYS A 985 -29.98 18.79 -1.71
N LEU A 986 -29.69 17.50 -1.86
CA LEU A 986 -28.69 17.01 -2.81
C LEU A 986 -29.08 17.33 -4.26
N ALA A 987 -30.35 17.12 -4.62
CA ALA A 987 -30.86 17.45 -5.95
C ALA A 987 -30.75 18.95 -6.24
N GLU A 988 -31.07 19.81 -5.26
CA GLU A 988 -30.87 21.26 -5.32
C GLU A 988 -29.40 21.61 -5.59
N LYS A 989 -28.45 21.00 -4.85
CA LYS A 989 -27.01 21.25 -5.03
C LYS A 989 -26.52 20.91 -6.44
N LEU A 990 -27.15 19.96 -7.12
CA LEU A 990 -26.76 19.50 -8.45
C LEU A 990 -27.63 20.06 -9.58
N CYS A 991 -28.57 20.96 -9.28
CA CYS A 991 -29.55 21.49 -10.22
C CYS A 991 -30.32 20.37 -10.95
N GLN A 992 -30.69 19.33 -10.21
CA GLN A 992 -31.45 18.17 -10.69
C GLN A 992 -32.86 18.17 -10.10
N THR A 993 -33.81 17.64 -10.86
CA THR A 993 -35.15 17.30 -10.37
C THR A 993 -35.21 15.80 -10.06
N LEU A 994 -35.67 15.44 -8.86
CA LEU A 994 -35.84 14.04 -8.48
C LEU A 994 -36.92 13.37 -9.33
N GLN A 995 -36.57 12.24 -9.95
CA GLN A 995 -37.53 11.35 -10.60
C GLN A 995 -38.14 10.44 -9.55
N ILE A 996 -39.33 10.78 -9.07
CA ILE A 996 -40.06 10.01 -8.06
C ILE A 996 -40.64 8.75 -8.70
N GLN A 997 -40.16 7.59 -8.26
CA GLN A 997 -40.66 6.29 -8.73
C GLN A 997 -40.32 5.21 -7.71
N SER A 998 -41.15 4.15 -7.66
CA SER A 998 -40.78 2.96 -6.90
C SER A 998 -39.56 2.31 -7.56
N LEU A 999 -38.57 1.97 -6.74
CA LEU A 999 -37.42 1.21 -7.17
C LEU A 999 -37.71 -0.25 -6.81
N ASP A 1000 -38.30 -1.00 -7.75
CA ASP A 1000 -38.46 -2.46 -7.63
C ASP A 1000 -37.04 -3.08 -7.53
N LEU A 1001 -36.59 -3.29 -6.30
CA LEU A 1001 -35.25 -3.78 -5.97
C LEU A 1001 -35.17 -5.30 -5.91
#